data_AF-A0A1S3ZS85-F1
#
_entry.id   AF-A0A1S3ZS85-F1
#
_cell.length_a   1.000
_cell.length_b   1.000
_cell.length_c   1.000
_cell.angle_alpha   90.00
_cell.angle_beta   90.00
_cell.angle_gamma   90.00
#
_symmetry.space_group_name_H-M   'P 1'
#
loop_
_entity.id
_entity.type
_entity.pdbx_description
1 polymer ?
#
loop_
_entity_poly.entity_id
_entity_poly.type
_entity_poly.pdbx_seq_one_letter_code
_entity_poly.pdbx_strand_id
1 'polypeptide(L)'
;MCLMLAARIIYTETLVSNVAAERAAEAYEDPRLVGVPQLEGSGAFPNTRAPAGGFSMGQVVQEAEPVFSGAHEGLCLCSSRLLLPLWELPVFITKGSTDSSVASDNVIVVCRLPGEAMQILEDKIRSLEKLIKSRRNQRKGLYGCVAGLGDLTGSILIGTGSDFGAGDRSMVRNLFGSPASNEGGASNKRQRLPYSSAELAAMEVRAMECIRQLLLRCGEALFLLQLLAQHHVTRLIQNFDANIKQALVQLTFHQLVCSEEGDRLATRLVSALMEHYTGPDGRGTVDDISGRLREGCSSYYKESDYKFYLAVESLERAAATLDTAERENLAREAFNYLSKVPESADLRTVCKRFEDLRFYEAVVLLPLQKAQALDPAGDAFNEQIDDGIRDHALAQREQCYEIIASALHSLKGEASKREFGSPIRPVAQSTLDQASRKKYICQIVQLGVQSLDRVFHHYLYRTLIDSGLEDELLEYGGPDLVPFLQNSGREPTNEVRAASAVASPISPLAHARVPVASNQAKYFELLARFYVLKRQHVLAAHVLVRLAERRSTDAGDAPTLEQRRQYLSNAVLQAKSASDTDGMSGSGRGALDNGLLDLLEGKLSVLQFQIKIKDELEAMASRLEASTGTSESGSNETSPNMSNSADPNFMRILREKAKELSMELKSITQLYNDYAVPFELWEICLEMLYFASYSGDADSSIVRETWARLIDQALTRGGIAEACAVLKRVGSQVYPGDGAVLPLDTLCLHLEKAAQERVVSGVESVGDEDIPRALLAACKGAVEPVLNTYDQLLSSGAVLPSPNLRLRLLRSVLTLLREWALSVFAQGMGTSVTGASLILVGNLSLGQTAVVNQGVRDKIRSAANRLVFRCSLIYVILLISAISKIAFRVFHYR
;
A
#
# COMPACT_ATOMS: atom_id res chain seq x y z
N MET A 1 -44.80 -8.65 56.28
CA MET A 1 -45.80 -7.67 56.78
C MET A 1 -45.18 -6.30 57.06
N CYS A 2 -44.16 -6.18 57.93
CA CYS A 2 -43.49 -4.90 58.22
C CYS A 2 -43.02 -4.17 56.95
N LEU A 3 -42.35 -4.88 56.03
CA LEU A 3 -41.94 -4.33 54.73
C LEU A 3 -43.10 -3.79 53.88
N MET A 4 -44.22 -4.51 53.83
CA MET A 4 -45.37 -4.11 53.02
C MET A 4 -46.08 -2.87 53.58
N LEU A 5 -46.12 -2.73 54.91
CA LEU A 5 -46.65 -1.54 55.60
C LEU A 5 -45.70 -0.35 55.43
N ALA A 6 -44.40 -0.58 55.58
CA ALA A 6 -43.37 0.44 55.44
C ALA A 6 -43.28 0.99 54.00
N ALA A 7 -43.39 0.11 52.99
CA ALA A 7 -43.42 0.46 51.57
C ALA A 7 -44.83 0.86 51.06
N ARG A 8 -45.85 0.89 51.94
CA ARG A 8 -47.25 1.27 51.62
C ARG A 8 -47.90 0.47 50.50
N ILE A 9 -47.58 -0.81 50.42
CA ILE A 9 -48.02 -1.72 49.35
C ILE A 9 -49.45 -2.23 49.58
N ILE A 10 -49.90 -2.23 50.85
CA ILE A 10 -51.20 -2.75 51.26
C ILE A 10 -52.27 -1.68 51.02
N TYR A 11 -53.26 -2.02 50.19
CA TYR A 11 -54.52 -1.29 50.13
C TYR A 11 -55.41 -1.78 51.27
N THR A 12 -55.41 -1.04 52.39
CA THR A 12 -56.53 -1.03 53.32
C THR A 12 -57.38 0.20 53.02
N GLU A 13 -58.70 0.14 53.27
CA GLU A 13 -59.63 1.27 53.07
C GLU A 13 -59.20 2.55 53.82
N THR A 14 -58.25 2.43 54.75
CA THR A 14 -57.54 3.51 55.43
C THR A 14 -56.12 3.68 54.89
N LEU A 15 -55.76 4.91 54.50
CA LEU A 15 -54.38 5.30 54.15
C LEU A 15 -53.44 4.98 55.32
N VAL A 16 -52.34 4.26 55.06
CA VAL A 16 -51.32 3.96 56.06
C VAL A 16 -50.70 5.28 56.56
N SER A 17 -50.80 5.56 57.87
CA SER A 17 -50.23 6.77 58.46
C SER A 17 -48.70 6.78 58.37
N ASN A 18 -48.09 7.96 58.23
CA ASN A 18 -46.62 8.11 58.20
C ASN A 18 -45.97 7.46 59.43
N VAL A 19 -46.59 7.62 60.61
CA VAL A 19 -46.14 7.05 61.88
C VAL A 19 -46.14 5.52 61.84
N ALA A 20 -47.20 4.90 61.30
CA ALA A 20 -47.27 3.44 61.20
C ALA A 20 -46.23 2.87 60.22
N ALA A 21 -45.99 3.56 59.10
CA ALA A 21 -44.98 3.17 58.12
C ALA A 21 -43.55 3.27 58.69
N GLU A 22 -43.26 4.34 59.45
CA GLU A 22 -41.97 4.52 60.13
C GLU A 22 -41.72 3.47 61.21
N ARG A 23 -42.72 3.18 62.06
CA ARG A 23 -42.62 2.12 63.07
C ARG A 23 -42.45 0.73 62.46
N ALA A 24 -43.13 0.45 61.35
CA ALA A 24 -42.95 -0.79 60.61
C ALA A 24 -41.55 -0.89 59.98
N ALA A 25 -40.97 0.22 59.54
CA ALA A 25 -39.59 0.27 59.05
C ALA A 25 -38.57 0.04 60.18
N GLU A 26 -38.78 0.66 61.35
CA GLU A 26 -37.95 0.41 62.55
C GLU A 26 -37.99 -1.07 62.97
N ALA A 27 -39.18 -1.68 62.98
CA ALA A 27 -39.36 -3.08 63.31
C ALA A 27 -38.70 -4.05 62.31
N TYR A 28 -38.57 -3.66 61.04
CA TYR A 28 -37.85 -4.44 60.03
C TYR A 28 -36.33 -4.38 60.22
N GLU A 29 -35.81 -3.32 60.83
CA GLU A 29 -34.37 -3.12 61.07
C GLU A 29 -33.89 -3.67 62.42
N ASP A 30 -34.79 -3.99 63.35
CA ASP A 30 -34.44 -4.51 64.66
C ASP A 30 -33.86 -5.94 64.57
N PRO A 31 -32.56 -6.15 64.87
CA PRO A 31 -31.95 -7.48 64.84
C PRO A 31 -32.59 -8.47 65.82
N ARG A 32 -33.30 -7.98 66.85
CA ARG A 32 -34.02 -8.82 67.82
C ARG A 32 -35.28 -9.45 67.25
N LEU A 33 -35.92 -8.77 66.30
CA LEU A 33 -37.14 -9.25 65.65
C LEU A 33 -36.82 -10.08 64.41
N VAL A 34 -35.72 -9.74 63.74
CA VAL A 34 -35.45 -10.22 62.39
C VAL A 34 -34.26 -11.19 62.34
N GLY A 35 -33.47 -11.26 63.42
CA GLY A 35 -32.31 -12.13 63.53
C GLY A 35 -31.06 -11.56 62.85
N VAL A 36 -29.98 -12.32 62.94
CA VAL A 36 -28.68 -12.05 62.31
C VAL A 36 -28.29 -13.26 61.47
N PRO A 37 -27.48 -13.11 60.41
CA PRO A 37 -27.10 -14.22 59.56
C PRO A 37 -26.23 -15.21 60.34
N GLN A 38 -26.51 -16.50 60.18
CA GLN A 38 -25.89 -17.61 60.92
C GLN A 38 -25.44 -18.70 59.95
N LEU A 39 -24.54 -19.56 60.41
CA LEU A 39 -24.12 -20.74 59.67
C LEU A 39 -25.02 -21.92 60.07
N GLU A 40 -25.62 -22.61 59.10
CA GLU A 40 -26.46 -23.79 59.40
C GLU A 40 -25.62 -24.90 60.04
N GLY A 41 -26.07 -25.45 61.17
CA GLY A 41 -25.32 -26.45 61.94
C GLY A 41 -24.72 -25.99 63.28
N SER A 42 -24.93 -24.72 63.69
CA SER A 42 -24.58 -24.24 65.05
C SER A 42 -25.58 -24.69 66.14
N GLY A 43 -26.54 -25.55 65.79
CA GLY A 43 -27.39 -26.25 66.75
C GLY A 43 -26.59 -27.39 67.39
N ALA A 44 -26.30 -27.28 68.67
CA ALA A 44 -25.65 -28.33 69.44
C ALA A 44 -26.40 -29.67 69.28
N PHE A 45 -25.90 -30.57 68.44
CA PHE A 45 -26.31 -31.96 68.47
C PHE A 45 -25.98 -32.51 69.87
N PRO A 46 -26.94 -33.10 70.61
CA PRO A 46 -26.63 -33.71 71.88
C PRO A 46 -25.65 -34.86 71.62
N ASN A 47 -24.43 -34.75 72.15
CA ASN A 47 -23.39 -35.77 72.08
C ASN A 47 -23.96 -37.15 72.39
N THR A 48 -24.22 -37.96 71.37
CA THR A 48 -24.35 -39.40 71.55
C THR A 48 -22.95 -39.92 71.82
N ARG A 49 -22.71 -40.25 73.09
CA ARG A 49 -21.50 -40.88 73.62
C ARG A 49 -21.10 -42.07 72.72
N ALA A 50 -20.02 -41.92 71.96
CA ALA A 50 -19.34 -43.06 71.36
C ALA A 50 -18.52 -43.78 72.45
N PRO A 51 -18.53 -45.12 72.53
CA PRO A 51 -17.70 -45.87 73.47
C PRO A 51 -16.22 -45.74 73.09
N ALA A 52 -15.36 -45.75 74.10
CA ALA A 52 -13.91 -45.65 73.94
C ALA A 52 -13.37 -46.81 73.09
N GLY A 53 -12.69 -46.49 71.98
CA GLY A 53 -11.89 -47.46 71.22
C GLY A 53 -12.31 -47.70 69.76
N GLY A 54 -12.58 -46.65 68.99
CA GLY A 54 -12.73 -46.76 67.53
C GLY A 54 -12.37 -45.44 66.83
N PHE A 55 -11.46 -45.49 65.86
CA PHE A 55 -11.16 -44.36 64.98
C PHE A 55 -12.39 -44.08 64.09
N SER A 56 -13.04 -42.95 64.30
CA SER A 56 -14.13 -42.46 63.44
C SER A 56 -13.51 -41.79 62.21
N MET A 57 -13.63 -42.43 61.03
CA MET A 57 -13.28 -41.86 59.73
C MET A 57 -14.36 -40.85 59.33
N GLY A 58 -14.31 -39.67 59.95
CA GLY A 58 -15.07 -38.45 59.66
C GLY A 58 -16.29 -38.59 58.75
N GLN A 59 -17.49 -38.43 59.32
CA GLN A 59 -18.70 -38.21 58.53
C GLN A 59 -18.49 -36.95 57.68
N VAL A 60 -18.85 -37.00 56.38
CA VAL A 60 -18.73 -35.87 55.45
C VAL A 60 -19.41 -34.67 56.08
N VAL A 61 -18.61 -33.66 56.45
CA VAL A 61 -19.12 -32.37 56.91
C VAL A 61 -19.80 -31.75 55.70
N GLN A 62 -21.14 -31.71 55.68
CA GLN A 62 -21.86 -30.88 54.73
C GLN A 62 -21.35 -29.46 54.90
N GLU A 63 -20.94 -28.81 53.79
CA GLU A 63 -20.56 -27.41 53.81
C GLU A 63 -21.72 -26.64 54.44
N ALA A 64 -21.46 -26.01 55.58
CA ALA A 64 -22.49 -25.31 56.33
C ALA A 64 -22.95 -24.10 55.52
N GLU A 65 -24.18 -24.16 54.99
CA GLU A 65 -24.74 -23.09 54.18
C GLU A 65 -25.02 -21.85 55.06
N PRO A 66 -24.75 -20.63 54.56
CA PRO A 66 -25.07 -19.41 55.28
C PRO A 66 -26.60 -19.19 55.26
N VAL A 67 -27.23 -19.22 56.43
CA VAL A 67 -28.64 -18.83 56.61
C VAL A 67 -28.70 -17.33 56.88
N PHE A 68 -29.35 -16.59 55.98
CA PHE A 68 -29.53 -15.14 56.13
C PHE A 68 -30.61 -14.79 57.16
N SER A 69 -30.69 -13.52 57.57
CA SER A 69 -31.70 -13.09 58.54
C SER A 69 -33.11 -13.16 57.94
N GLY A 70 -34.12 -13.13 58.81
CA GLY A 70 -35.52 -13.02 58.41
C GLY A 70 -35.83 -11.74 57.63
N ALA A 71 -34.90 -10.78 57.56
CA ALA A 71 -35.05 -9.56 56.78
C ALA A 71 -34.90 -9.88 55.31
N HIS A 72 -33.83 -10.62 55.00
CA HIS A 72 -33.54 -11.10 53.67
C HIS A 72 -34.65 -12.05 53.19
N GLU A 73 -35.05 -13.01 54.02
CA GLU A 73 -36.17 -13.90 53.71
C GLU A 73 -37.49 -13.14 53.52
N GLY A 74 -37.79 -12.20 54.42
CA GLY A 74 -38.97 -11.35 54.33
C GLY A 74 -38.99 -10.47 53.08
N LEU A 75 -37.81 -9.99 52.64
CA LEU A 75 -37.64 -9.28 51.39
C LEU A 75 -37.87 -10.20 50.19
N CYS A 76 -37.28 -11.40 50.17
CA CYS A 76 -37.50 -12.41 49.13
C CYS A 76 -39.00 -12.77 48.99
N LEU A 77 -39.69 -13.00 50.11
CA LEU A 77 -41.12 -13.32 50.14
C LEU A 77 -41.98 -12.14 49.65
N CYS A 78 -41.62 -10.91 50.03
CA CYS A 78 -42.32 -9.71 49.56
C CYS A 78 -42.14 -9.52 48.05
N SER A 79 -40.90 -9.61 47.56
CA SER A 79 -40.55 -9.46 46.15
C SER A 79 -41.18 -10.56 45.29
N SER A 80 -41.08 -11.82 45.69
CA SER A 80 -41.69 -12.95 44.99
C SER A 80 -43.20 -12.82 44.92
N ARG A 81 -43.87 -12.41 46.01
CA ARG A 81 -45.33 -12.18 46.00
C ARG A 81 -45.77 -11.09 45.03
N LEU A 82 -44.97 -10.03 44.87
CA LEU A 82 -45.26 -8.95 43.91
C LEU A 82 -45.05 -9.40 42.46
N LEU A 83 -44.00 -10.19 42.20
CA LEU A 83 -43.61 -10.61 40.86
C LEU A 83 -44.32 -11.88 40.37
N LEU A 84 -44.86 -12.71 41.27
CA LEU A 84 -45.54 -13.98 40.97
C LEU A 84 -46.58 -13.88 39.84
N PRO A 85 -47.42 -12.83 39.75
CA PRO A 85 -48.40 -12.73 38.68
C PRO A 85 -47.81 -12.57 37.28
N LEU A 86 -46.51 -12.23 37.16
CA LEU A 86 -45.83 -11.93 35.90
C LEU A 86 -44.68 -12.85 35.56
N TRP A 87 -43.97 -13.34 36.57
CA TRP A 87 -42.62 -13.90 36.44
C TRP A 87 -42.48 -14.98 35.36
N GLU A 88 -43.43 -15.92 35.31
CA GLU A 88 -43.41 -17.07 34.39
C GLU A 88 -44.31 -16.87 33.17
N LEU A 89 -45.07 -15.77 33.09
CA LEU A 89 -46.04 -15.57 32.02
C LEU A 89 -45.41 -14.83 30.82
N PRO A 90 -45.91 -15.10 29.59
CA PRO A 90 -45.49 -14.36 28.42
C PRO A 90 -45.94 -12.90 28.52
N VAL A 91 -45.06 -11.99 28.12
CA VAL A 91 -45.29 -10.55 28.18
C VAL A 91 -46.32 -10.09 27.14
N PHE A 92 -46.30 -10.71 25.96
CA PHE A 92 -47.15 -10.39 24.82
C PHE A 92 -48.11 -11.53 24.49
N ILE A 93 -49.29 -11.19 23.98
CA ILE A 93 -50.32 -12.13 23.50
C ILE A 93 -50.75 -11.74 22.10
N THR A 94 -50.94 -12.73 21.24
CA THR A 94 -51.52 -12.58 19.90
C THR A 94 -53.05 -12.65 19.98
N LYS A 95 -53.72 -11.55 19.66
CA LYS A 95 -55.18 -11.54 19.43
C LYS A 95 -55.43 -11.71 17.95
N GLY A 96 -55.91 -12.89 17.55
CA GLY A 96 -56.49 -13.12 16.23
C GLY A 96 -57.95 -12.65 16.21
N SER A 97 -58.35 -11.88 15.21
CA SER A 97 -59.77 -11.72 14.90
C SER A 97 -60.27 -13.09 14.43
N THR A 98 -61.17 -13.69 15.20
CA THR A 98 -61.89 -14.90 14.79
C THR A 98 -62.92 -14.52 13.74
N ASP A 99 -62.49 -14.14 12.54
CA ASP A 99 -63.35 -14.09 11.36
C ASP A 99 -62.54 -14.46 10.12
N SER A 100 -63.17 -15.29 9.30
CA SER A 100 -62.60 -16.15 8.27
C SER A 100 -61.90 -15.45 7.08
N SER A 101 -60.81 -16.08 6.63
CA SER A 101 -60.47 -16.31 5.21
C SER A 101 -59.87 -15.21 4.32
N VAL A 102 -59.22 -14.15 4.83
CA VAL A 102 -58.31 -13.34 3.99
C VAL A 102 -57.08 -12.86 4.78
N ALA A 103 -55.90 -13.24 4.26
CA ALA A 103 -54.55 -12.75 4.58
C ALA A 103 -53.98 -13.01 5.99
N SER A 104 -52.95 -13.84 6.04
CA SER A 104 -52.12 -14.25 7.17
C SER A 104 -51.19 -13.16 7.75
N ASP A 105 -51.58 -11.88 7.72
CA ASP A 105 -50.67 -10.77 8.11
C ASP A 105 -51.19 -9.85 9.22
N ASN A 106 -52.43 -9.97 9.68
CA ASN A 106 -52.99 -9.09 10.72
C ASN A 106 -53.05 -9.76 12.11
N VAL A 107 -51.90 -10.24 12.61
CA VAL A 107 -51.78 -10.71 14.00
C VAL A 107 -51.59 -9.52 14.93
N ILE A 108 -52.59 -9.23 15.77
CA ILE A 108 -52.52 -8.11 16.72
C ILE A 108 -51.78 -8.57 17.98
N VAL A 109 -50.53 -8.16 18.15
CA VAL A 109 -49.73 -8.37 19.37
C VAL A 109 -50.04 -7.28 20.39
N VAL A 110 -50.51 -7.67 21.58
CA VAL A 110 -50.82 -6.75 22.69
C VAL A 110 -50.12 -7.21 23.96
N CYS A 111 -49.74 -6.27 24.82
CA CYS A 111 -49.27 -6.59 26.17
C CYS A 111 -50.35 -7.37 26.94
N ARG A 112 -49.94 -8.42 27.67
CA ARG A 112 -50.85 -9.27 28.46
C ARG A 112 -51.59 -8.49 29.55
N LEU A 113 -50.91 -7.57 30.22
CA LEU A 113 -51.50 -6.73 31.25
C LEU A 113 -52.02 -5.40 30.67
N PRO A 114 -53.12 -4.86 31.23
CA PRO A 114 -53.52 -3.49 30.95
C PRO A 114 -52.50 -2.50 31.57
N GLY A 115 -52.33 -1.34 30.93
CA GLY A 115 -51.37 -0.32 31.35
C GLY A 115 -51.58 0.16 32.80
N GLU A 116 -52.84 0.26 33.26
CA GLU A 116 -53.16 0.63 34.64
C GLU A 116 -52.64 -0.38 35.67
N ALA A 117 -52.72 -1.68 35.37
CA ALA A 117 -52.22 -2.73 36.26
C ALA A 117 -50.68 -2.75 36.31
N MET A 118 -50.02 -2.48 35.17
CA MET A 118 -48.57 -2.32 35.12
C MET A 118 -48.11 -1.14 35.98
N GLN A 119 -48.79 0.01 35.89
CA GLN A 119 -48.46 1.20 36.65
C GLN A 119 -48.60 0.99 38.16
N ILE A 120 -49.70 0.37 38.61
CA ILE A 120 -49.91 0.05 40.04
C ILE A 120 -48.80 -0.88 40.55
N LEU A 121 -48.36 -1.84 39.74
CA LEU A 121 -47.31 -2.78 40.12
C LEU A 121 -45.94 -2.10 40.13
N GLU A 122 -45.64 -1.26 39.15
CA GLU A 122 -44.45 -0.43 39.08
C GLU A 122 -44.34 0.46 40.32
N ASP A 123 -45.41 1.18 40.69
CA ASP A 123 -45.44 2.06 41.86
C ASP A 123 -45.13 1.28 43.15
N LYS A 124 -45.67 0.07 43.29
CA LYS A 124 -45.41 -0.82 44.44
C LYS A 124 -43.95 -1.28 44.49
N ILE A 125 -43.39 -1.69 43.33
CA ILE A 125 -42.00 -2.15 43.22
C ILE A 125 -41.02 -1.01 43.47
N ARG A 126 -41.25 0.18 42.88
CA ARG A 126 -40.41 1.37 43.10
C ARG A 126 -40.51 1.88 44.53
N SER A 127 -41.66 1.79 45.18
CA SER A 127 -41.79 2.15 46.60
C SER A 127 -40.97 1.22 47.49
N LEU A 128 -40.99 -0.08 47.21
CA LEU A 128 -40.16 -1.07 47.92
C LEU A 128 -38.67 -0.84 47.67
N GLU A 129 -38.27 -0.60 46.43
CA GLU A 129 -36.88 -0.30 46.04
C GLU A 129 -36.35 0.95 46.75
N LYS A 130 -37.09 2.07 46.71
CA LYS A 130 -36.73 3.33 47.39
C LYS A 130 -36.56 3.14 48.89
N LEU A 131 -37.43 2.35 49.51
CA LEU A 131 -37.33 2.02 50.93
C LEU A 131 -36.01 1.28 51.23
N ILE A 132 -35.69 0.24 50.47
CA ILE A 132 -34.44 -0.52 50.64
C ILE A 132 -33.23 0.38 50.39
N LYS A 133 -33.26 1.24 49.37
CA LYS A 133 -32.19 2.20 49.06
C LYS A 133 -31.94 3.17 50.22
N SER A 134 -33.00 3.73 50.82
CA SER A 134 -32.89 4.66 51.95
C SER A 134 -32.33 4.00 53.22
N ARG A 135 -32.66 2.71 53.44
CA ARG A 135 -32.25 1.95 54.62
C ARG A 135 -30.94 1.18 54.45
N ARG A 136 -30.43 1.08 53.22
CA ARG A 136 -29.12 0.47 52.87
C ARG A 136 -27.98 0.98 53.76
N ASN A 137 -27.89 2.29 53.96
CA ASN A 137 -26.81 2.90 54.74
C ASN A 137 -26.95 2.66 56.25
N GLN A 138 -28.18 2.49 56.73
CA GLN A 138 -28.45 2.24 58.15
C GLN A 138 -28.08 0.80 58.53
N ARG A 139 -28.36 -0.19 57.68
CA ARG A 139 -27.87 -1.57 57.87
C ARG A 139 -26.36 -1.69 57.78
N LYS A 140 -25.72 -1.03 56.79
CA LYS A 140 -24.25 -1.01 56.70
C LYS A 140 -23.60 -0.49 57.99
N GLY A 141 -24.20 0.53 58.62
CA GLY A 141 -23.80 1.02 59.94
C GLY A 141 -24.08 0.03 61.08
N LEU A 142 -25.27 -0.57 61.12
CA LEU A 142 -25.68 -1.54 62.15
C LEU A 142 -24.82 -2.81 62.15
N TYR A 143 -24.51 -3.39 60.98
CA TYR A 143 -23.60 -4.54 60.89
C TYR A 143 -22.14 -4.16 61.14
N GLY A 144 -21.73 -2.94 60.79
CA GLY A 144 -20.42 -2.39 61.20
C GLY A 144 -20.28 -2.28 62.73
N CYS A 145 -21.36 -1.92 63.44
CA CYS A 145 -21.39 -1.87 64.90
C CYS A 145 -21.50 -3.25 65.56
N VAL A 146 -22.24 -4.20 64.97
CA VAL A 146 -22.41 -5.56 65.52
C VAL A 146 -21.19 -6.45 65.24
N ALA A 147 -20.44 -6.19 64.17
CA ALA A 147 -19.18 -6.87 63.86
C ALA A 147 -17.94 -6.21 64.51
N GLY A 148 -18.07 -5.01 65.09
CA GLY A 148 -16.98 -4.19 65.58
C GLY A 148 -17.11 -3.82 67.06
N LEU A 149 -16.76 -4.74 67.96
CA LEU A 149 -16.17 -4.36 69.24
C LEU A 149 -14.65 -4.24 69.00
N GLY A 150 -14.22 -3.12 68.40
CA GLY A 150 -12.82 -2.80 68.16
C GLY A 150 -12.58 -2.04 66.86
N ASP A 151 -12.26 -0.76 67.01
CA ASP A 151 -11.58 0.14 66.08
C ASP A 151 -12.33 0.77 64.89
N LEU A 152 -12.29 2.10 64.90
CA LEU A 152 -13.04 3.08 64.12
C LEU A 152 -12.60 3.21 62.65
N THR A 153 -12.09 2.15 62.03
CA THR A 153 -11.44 2.24 60.69
C THR A 153 -11.80 1.13 59.70
N GLY A 154 -12.84 0.33 59.97
CA GLY A 154 -13.33 -0.70 59.06
C GLY A 154 -14.37 -0.22 58.05
N SER A 155 -14.01 0.68 57.13
CA SER A 155 -14.85 0.96 55.96
C SER A 155 -14.80 -0.23 55.00
N ILE A 156 -15.93 -0.92 54.81
CA ILE A 156 -16.11 -1.95 53.79
C ILE A 156 -16.19 -1.25 52.42
N LEU A 157 -15.05 -0.84 51.88
CA LEU A 157 -14.91 -0.36 50.51
C LEU A 157 -14.71 -1.55 49.58
N ILE A 158 -15.77 -1.82 48.81
CA ILE A 158 -15.75 -2.66 47.62
C ILE A 158 -14.98 -1.90 46.53
N GLY A 159 -13.99 -2.56 45.93
CA GLY A 159 -13.34 -2.10 44.72
C GLY A 159 -14.33 -2.04 43.56
N THR A 160 -14.57 -0.84 43.05
CA THR A 160 -15.03 -0.60 41.68
C THR A 160 -13.79 -0.33 40.85
N GLY A 161 -13.53 -1.16 39.83
CA GLY A 161 -12.48 -0.91 38.87
C GLY A 161 -12.83 0.27 37.97
N SER A 162 -11.94 1.27 37.94
CA SER A 162 -11.41 1.97 36.76
C SER A 162 -10.77 3.30 37.19
N ASP A 163 -9.44 3.34 37.10
CA ASP A 163 -8.51 4.47 36.88
C ASP A 163 -8.80 5.86 37.45
N PHE A 164 -7.88 6.33 38.32
CA PHE A 164 -7.29 7.66 38.17
C PHE A 164 -5.79 7.61 38.48
N GLY A 165 -5.02 8.19 37.56
CA GLY A 165 -3.57 8.18 37.53
C GLY A 165 -2.87 8.98 38.62
N ALA A 166 -1.56 8.80 38.62
CA ALA A 166 -0.57 9.25 39.58
C ALA A 166 -0.57 10.76 39.90
N GLY A 167 -0.19 11.04 41.16
CA GLY A 167 0.45 12.31 41.56
C GLY A 167 -0.21 12.99 42.75
N ASP A 168 0.25 12.72 43.97
CA ASP A 168 1.16 13.69 44.59
C ASP A 168 1.90 13.10 45.79
N ARG A 169 3.19 13.43 45.86
CA ARG A 169 4.09 13.16 46.96
C ARG A 169 4.05 14.40 47.87
N SER A 170 4.21 14.19 49.18
CA SER A 170 4.57 15.20 50.18
C SER A 170 3.44 16.03 50.79
N MET A 171 3.11 15.75 52.07
CA MET A 171 3.52 16.65 53.17
C MET A 171 3.26 16.04 54.57
N VAL A 172 4.31 16.05 55.40
CA VAL A 172 4.32 16.16 56.88
C VAL A 172 3.81 14.94 57.67
N ARG A 173 4.63 14.06 58.27
CA ARG A 173 5.71 14.22 59.28
C ARG A 173 5.22 14.65 60.68
N ASN A 174 5.35 13.71 61.62
CA ASN A 174 5.34 13.82 63.09
C ASN A 174 3.95 14.05 63.71
N LEU A 175 3.51 13.24 64.69
CA LEU A 175 4.04 13.29 66.05
C LEU A 175 3.98 11.93 66.78
N PHE A 176 5.04 11.69 67.53
CA PHE A 176 5.42 10.53 68.34
C PHE A 176 4.38 10.05 69.36
N GLY A 177 4.46 8.75 69.69
CA GLY A 177 4.05 8.22 70.99
C GLY A 177 3.80 6.71 71.06
N SER A 178 4.85 5.89 71.12
CA SER A 178 4.82 4.54 71.74
C SER A 178 5.27 4.67 73.22
N PRO A 179 5.11 3.71 74.16
CA PRO A 179 5.00 2.26 73.94
C PRO A 179 4.13 1.41 74.92
N ALA A 180 3.99 0.12 74.55
CA ALA A 180 3.99 -1.10 75.37
C ALA A 180 2.86 -1.42 76.39
N SER A 181 2.26 -2.60 76.23
CA SER A 181 2.56 -3.77 77.10
C SER A 181 2.02 -5.09 76.54
N ASN A 182 2.92 -6.08 76.51
CA ASN A 182 2.71 -7.51 76.27
C ASN A 182 1.99 -8.15 77.47
N GLU A 183 1.00 -9.01 77.25
CA GLU A 183 0.86 -10.28 78.00
C GLU A 183 0.22 -11.35 77.10
N GLY A 184 0.90 -12.49 76.98
CA GLY A 184 0.49 -13.64 76.17
C GLY A 184 -0.54 -14.52 76.88
N GLY A 185 -1.49 -15.04 76.10
CA GLY A 185 -2.48 -16.02 76.54
C GLY A 185 -2.74 -17.05 75.44
N ALA A 186 -2.61 -18.33 75.80
CA ALA A 186 -2.59 -19.51 74.95
C ALA A 186 -3.72 -19.60 73.88
N SER A 187 -3.31 -19.97 72.67
CA SER A 187 -4.18 -20.38 71.56
C SER A 187 -4.87 -21.70 71.89
N ASN A 188 -6.09 -21.63 72.41
CA ASN A 188 -7.04 -22.73 72.23
C ASN A 188 -7.43 -22.75 70.76
N LYS A 189 -7.17 -23.88 70.10
CA LYS A 189 -7.54 -24.19 68.71
C LYS A 189 -9.05 -23.95 68.50
N ARG A 190 -9.45 -22.71 68.22
CA ARG A 190 -10.77 -22.39 67.67
C ARG A 190 -10.83 -23.07 66.32
N GLN A 191 -11.73 -24.04 66.22
CA GLN A 191 -12.26 -24.55 64.97
C GLN A 191 -12.50 -23.33 64.06
N ARG A 192 -11.73 -23.19 62.97
CA ARG A 192 -11.93 -22.11 62.01
C ARG A 192 -13.34 -22.30 61.45
N LEU A 193 -14.29 -21.51 61.94
CA LEU A 193 -15.57 -21.34 61.26
C LEU A 193 -15.24 -20.87 59.83
N PRO A 194 -15.81 -21.49 58.78
CA PRO A 194 -15.46 -21.18 57.40
C PRO A 194 -15.77 -19.72 57.01
N TYR A 195 -16.65 -19.05 57.77
CA TYR A 195 -16.97 -17.64 57.62
C TYR A 195 -17.02 -16.93 58.98
N SER A 196 -16.52 -15.71 59.04
CA SER A 196 -16.72 -14.81 60.16
C SER A 196 -18.13 -14.21 60.16
N SER A 197 -18.63 -13.80 61.33
CA SER A 197 -19.92 -13.10 61.45
C SER A 197 -19.99 -11.83 60.58
N ALA A 198 -18.85 -11.14 60.42
CA ALA A 198 -18.73 -9.97 59.56
C ALA A 198 -18.86 -10.33 58.06
N GLU A 199 -18.26 -11.44 57.62
CA GLU A 199 -18.37 -11.93 56.24
C GLU A 199 -19.79 -12.42 55.92
N LEU A 200 -20.47 -13.08 56.86
CA LEU A 200 -21.87 -13.47 56.74
C LEU A 200 -22.79 -12.26 56.58
N ALA A 201 -22.59 -11.23 57.40
CA ALA A 201 -23.30 -9.96 57.28
C ALA A 201 -23.02 -9.25 55.95
N ALA A 202 -21.76 -9.26 55.47
CA ALA A 202 -21.40 -8.70 54.18
C ALA A 202 -21.99 -9.49 53.00
N MET A 203 -22.08 -10.82 53.09
CA MET A 203 -22.78 -11.66 52.10
C MET A 203 -24.28 -11.33 52.06
N GLU A 204 -24.91 -11.17 53.22
CA GLU A 204 -26.33 -10.81 53.31
C GLU A 204 -26.63 -9.43 52.70
N VAL A 205 -25.80 -8.42 53.00
CA VAL A 205 -25.94 -7.08 52.42
C VAL A 205 -25.78 -7.11 50.89
N ARG A 206 -24.88 -7.94 50.36
CA ARG A 206 -24.74 -8.16 48.91
C ARG A 206 -26.00 -8.82 48.33
N ALA A 207 -26.52 -9.86 48.97
CA ALA A 207 -27.72 -10.56 48.51
C ALA A 207 -28.97 -9.65 48.51
N MET A 208 -29.14 -8.82 49.54
CA MET A 208 -30.21 -7.80 49.57
C MET A 208 -30.03 -6.73 48.48
N GLU A 209 -28.80 -6.33 48.17
CA GLU A 209 -28.51 -5.41 47.07
C GLU A 209 -28.83 -6.02 45.70
N CYS A 210 -28.55 -7.32 45.49
CA CYS A 210 -28.96 -8.04 44.29
C CYS A 210 -30.48 -8.02 44.11
N ILE A 211 -31.25 -8.27 45.18
CA ILE A 211 -32.72 -8.20 45.12
C ILE A 211 -33.20 -6.77 44.84
N ARG A 212 -32.56 -5.75 45.44
CA ARG A 212 -32.90 -4.35 45.15
C ARG A 212 -32.66 -4.01 43.67
N GLN A 213 -31.54 -4.44 43.11
CA GLN A 213 -31.23 -4.24 41.68
C GLN A 213 -32.20 -5.00 40.78
N LEU A 214 -32.61 -6.21 41.17
CA LEU A 214 -33.64 -6.96 40.46
C LEU A 214 -34.99 -6.23 40.47
N LEU A 215 -35.43 -5.72 41.63
CA LEU A 215 -36.65 -4.93 41.75
C LEU A 215 -36.58 -3.64 40.92
N LEU A 216 -35.43 -2.97 40.92
CA LEU A 216 -35.20 -1.80 40.07
C LEU A 216 -35.38 -2.15 38.59
N ARG A 217 -34.72 -3.21 38.12
CA ARG A 217 -34.83 -3.70 36.73
C ARG A 217 -36.26 -4.13 36.36
N CYS A 218 -36.98 -4.76 37.29
CA CYS A 218 -38.40 -5.11 37.09
C CYS A 218 -39.28 -3.85 36.95
N GLY A 219 -39.06 -2.83 37.77
CA GLY A 219 -39.77 -1.55 37.67
C GLY A 219 -39.48 -0.83 36.35
N GLU A 220 -38.23 -0.83 35.91
CA GLU A 220 -37.83 -0.26 34.62
C GLU A 220 -38.41 -1.03 33.43
N ALA A 221 -38.49 -2.36 33.50
CA ALA A 221 -39.13 -3.18 32.48
C ALA A 221 -40.65 -2.92 32.39
N LEU A 222 -41.34 -2.79 33.52
CA LEU A 222 -42.76 -2.44 33.54
C LEU A 222 -43.03 -1.06 32.93
N PHE A 223 -42.18 -0.08 33.25
CA PHE A 223 -42.25 1.24 32.64
C PHE A 223 -42.08 1.19 31.12
N LEU A 224 -41.09 0.42 30.62
CA LEU A 224 -40.88 0.23 29.19
C LEU A 224 -42.11 -0.42 28.53
N LEU A 225 -42.68 -1.45 29.14
CA LEU A 225 -43.88 -2.11 28.63
C LEU A 225 -45.11 -1.19 28.64
N GLN A 226 -45.24 -0.32 29.64
CA GLN A 226 -46.28 0.71 29.68
C GLN A 226 -46.11 1.71 28.53
N LEU A 227 -44.90 2.17 28.26
CA LEU A 227 -44.61 3.07 27.15
C LEU A 227 -44.94 2.40 25.80
N LEU A 228 -44.49 1.15 25.60
CA LEU A 228 -44.79 0.38 24.39
C LEU A 228 -46.30 0.13 24.20
N ALA A 229 -47.03 -0.10 25.29
CA ALA A 229 -48.48 -0.26 25.25
C ALA A 229 -49.21 1.02 24.77
N GLN A 230 -48.67 2.21 25.05
CA GLN A 230 -49.22 3.49 24.59
C GLN A 230 -49.08 3.67 23.06
N HIS A 231 -48.08 3.04 22.43
CA HIS A 231 -47.76 3.23 21.01
C HIS A 231 -48.25 2.11 20.08
N HIS A 232 -49.15 1.25 20.56
CA HIS A 232 -49.65 0.08 19.83
C HIS A 232 -48.50 -0.79 19.29
N VAL A 233 -48.02 -1.69 20.15
CA VAL A 233 -46.96 -2.69 19.91
C VAL A 233 -46.99 -3.32 18.51
N THR A 234 -48.18 -3.58 17.95
CA THR A 234 -48.35 -4.07 16.58
C THR A 234 -47.64 -3.25 15.52
N ARG A 235 -47.66 -1.92 15.60
CA ARG A 235 -47.03 -1.04 14.60
C ARG A 235 -45.52 -1.10 14.67
N LEU A 236 -44.96 -1.15 15.88
CA LEU A 236 -43.52 -1.23 16.10
C LEU A 236 -42.94 -2.56 15.60
N ILE A 237 -43.68 -3.65 15.76
CA ILE A 237 -43.24 -4.99 15.40
C ILE A 237 -43.39 -5.28 13.88
N GLN A 238 -44.14 -4.48 13.12
CA GLN A 238 -44.38 -4.73 11.69
C GLN A 238 -43.08 -4.95 10.89
N ASN A 239 -42.06 -4.15 11.17
CA ASN A 239 -40.77 -4.16 10.46
C ASN A 239 -39.79 -5.25 10.96
N PHE A 240 -40.15 -6.04 11.97
CA PHE A 240 -39.28 -7.08 12.51
C PHE A 240 -39.33 -8.39 11.70
N ASP A 241 -38.22 -9.12 11.72
CA ASP A 241 -38.11 -10.45 11.15
C ASP A 241 -39.05 -11.45 11.84
N ALA A 242 -39.47 -12.49 11.12
CA ALA A 242 -40.35 -13.54 11.65
C ALA A 242 -39.75 -14.24 12.89
N ASN A 243 -38.43 -14.41 12.94
CA ASN A 243 -37.72 -15.02 14.07
C ASN A 243 -37.80 -14.14 15.34
N ILE A 244 -37.63 -12.83 15.19
CA ILE A 244 -37.72 -11.86 16.29
C ILE A 244 -39.16 -11.76 16.77
N LYS A 245 -40.13 -11.75 15.85
CA LYS A 245 -41.56 -11.80 16.16
C LYS A 245 -41.94 -13.04 16.99
N GLN A 246 -41.43 -14.20 16.62
CA GLN A 246 -41.65 -15.44 17.38
C GLN A 246 -41.00 -15.39 18.76
N ALA A 247 -39.76 -14.93 18.86
CA ALA A 247 -39.05 -14.75 20.13
C ALA A 247 -39.80 -13.78 21.07
N LEU A 248 -40.33 -12.66 20.54
CA LEU A 248 -41.12 -11.71 21.32
C LEU A 248 -42.42 -12.30 21.88
N VAL A 249 -43.10 -13.16 21.12
CA VAL A 249 -44.34 -13.82 21.59
C VAL A 249 -44.06 -14.87 22.67
N GLN A 250 -42.89 -15.52 22.62
CA GLN A 250 -42.47 -16.51 23.62
C GLN A 250 -41.78 -15.89 24.84
N LEU A 251 -41.42 -14.59 24.78
CA LEU A 251 -40.68 -13.91 25.82
C LEU A 251 -41.49 -13.82 27.13
N THR A 252 -40.95 -14.44 28.17
CA THR A 252 -41.49 -14.36 29.53
C THR A 252 -40.92 -13.17 30.29
N PHE A 253 -41.59 -12.73 31.35
CA PHE A 253 -41.15 -11.56 32.12
C PHE A 253 -39.78 -11.78 32.78
N HIS A 254 -39.49 -12.97 33.31
CA HIS A 254 -38.16 -13.24 33.87
C HIS A 254 -37.05 -13.22 32.81
N GLN A 255 -37.32 -13.69 31.58
CA GLN A 255 -36.36 -13.62 30.48
C GLN A 255 -36.11 -12.17 30.05
N LEU A 256 -37.14 -11.32 30.03
CA LEU A 256 -36.97 -9.90 29.73
C LEU A 256 -36.04 -9.20 30.72
N VAL A 257 -36.09 -9.57 32.01
CA VAL A 257 -35.37 -8.88 33.09
C VAL A 257 -33.98 -9.47 33.37
N CYS A 258 -33.81 -10.79 33.21
CA CYS A 258 -32.61 -11.51 33.65
C CYS A 258 -31.79 -12.13 32.52
N SER A 259 -32.29 -12.19 31.27
CA SER A 259 -31.59 -12.80 30.15
C SER A 259 -30.97 -11.76 29.23
N GLU A 260 -29.77 -12.05 28.71
CA GLU A 260 -29.13 -11.25 27.67
C GLU A 260 -29.96 -11.19 26.38
N GLU A 261 -30.73 -12.24 26.08
CA GLU A 261 -31.65 -12.26 24.94
C GLU A 261 -32.80 -11.26 25.14
N GLY A 262 -33.28 -11.14 26.39
CA GLY A 262 -34.29 -10.17 26.79
C GLY A 262 -33.80 -8.74 26.63
N ASP A 263 -32.57 -8.46 27.06
CA ASP A 263 -31.92 -7.15 26.87
C ASP A 263 -31.80 -6.79 25.40
N ARG A 264 -31.34 -7.72 24.54
CA ARG A 264 -31.25 -7.50 23.09
C ARG A 264 -32.61 -7.18 22.48
N LEU A 265 -33.66 -7.92 22.85
CA LEU A 265 -35.02 -7.68 22.37
C LEU A 265 -35.59 -6.37 22.90
N ALA A 266 -35.31 -6.00 24.15
CA ALA A 266 -35.70 -4.72 24.73
C ALA A 266 -35.02 -3.55 24.00
N THR A 267 -33.72 -3.61 23.73
CA THR A 267 -33.01 -2.60 22.94
C THR A 267 -33.57 -2.50 21.52
N ARG A 268 -33.94 -3.62 20.89
CA ARG A 268 -34.58 -3.62 19.56
C ARG A 268 -35.97 -2.98 19.59
N LEU A 269 -36.78 -3.25 20.61
CA LEU A 269 -38.07 -2.60 20.81
C LEU A 269 -37.91 -1.09 21.05
N VAL A 270 -36.91 -0.67 21.82
CA VAL A 270 -36.57 0.75 22.01
C VAL A 270 -36.13 1.38 20.69
N SER A 271 -35.31 0.69 19.87
CA SER A 271 -34.91 1.20 18.56
C SER A 271 -36.11 1.38 17.62
N ALA A 272 -37.04 0.43 17.56
CA ALA A 272 -38.24 0.55 16.75
C ALA A 272 -39.17 1.67 17.23
N LEU A 273 -39.26 1.86 18.56
CA LEU A 273 -39.97 2.99 19.13
C LEU A 273 -39.34 4.31 18.68
N MET A 274 -38.01 4.44 18.77
CA MET A 274 -37.33 5.66 18.36
C MET A 274 -37.42 5.90 16.86
N GLU A 275 -37.26 4.89 16.01
CA GLU A 275 -37.45 5.00 14.56
C GLU A 275 -38.86 5.49 14.19
N HIS A 276 -39.89 5.10 14.95
CA HIS A 276 -41.24 5.62 14.75
C HIS A 276 -41.33 7.13 15.01
N TYR A 277 -40.57 7.65 15.96
CA TYR A 277 -40.50 9.07 16.30
C TYR A 277 -39.57 9.88 15.41
N THR A 278 -38.49 9.26 14.93
CA THR A 278 -37.50 9.86 14.03
C THR A 278 -37.95 9.87 12.56
N GLY A 279 -38.98 9.09 12.21
CA GLY A 279 -39.52 9.04 10.85
C GLY A 279 -40.14 10.35 10.34
N PRO A 280 -40.41 10.45 9.02
CA PRO A 280 -40.83 11.68 8.34
C PRO A 280 -42.17 12.27 8.83
N ASP A 281 -42.96 11.48 9.55
CA ASP A 281 -44.26 11.90 10.10
C ASP A 281 -44.17 12.60 11.47
N GLY A 282 -42.95 12.76 12.04
CA GLY A 282 -42.59 13.74 13.09
C GLY A 282 -43.65 14.04 14.14
N ARG A 283 -44.26 13.02 14.76
CA ARG A 283 -45.32 13.23 15.77
C ARG A 283 -44.73 13.43 17.17
N GLY A 284 -43.89 14.46 17.35
CA GLY A 284 -43.36 14.89 18.64
C GLY A 284 -41.84 15.05 18.69
N THR A 285 -41.34 15.70 19.74
CA THR A 285 -39.90 15.88 20.01
C THR A 285 -39.31 14.59 20.59
N VAL A 286 -38.28 14.03 19.94
CA VAL A 286 -37.54 12.84 20.43
C VAL A 286 -36.97 13.08 21.83
N ASP A 287 -36.69 14.34 22.16
CA ASP A 287 -36.26 14.80 23.48
C ASP A 287 -37.25 14.46 24.60
N ASP A 288 -38.56 14.58 24.38
CA ASP A 288 -39.57 14.36 25.42
C ASP A 288 -39.64 12.87 25.80
N ILE A 289 -39.59 11.99 24.80
CA ILE A 289 -39.67 10.54 24.99
C ILE A 289 -38.34 10.00 25.49
N SER A 290 -37.23 10.52 24.98
CA SER A 290 -35.90 10.22 25.51
C SER A 290 -35.73 10.65 26.96
N GLY A 291 -36.33 11.79 27.36
CA GLY A 291 -36.39 12.22 28.75
C GLY A 291 -37.16 11.21 29.61
N ARG A 292 -38.34 10.79 29.15
CA ARG A 292 -39.15 9.75 29.84
C ARG A 292 -38.42 8.41 29.94
N LEU A 293 -37.74 7.97 28.88
CA LEU A 293 -36.96 6.72 28.88
C LEU A 293 -35.75 6.79 29.81
N ARG A 294 -35.06 7.93 29.87
CA ARG A 294 -33.91 8.11 30.77
C ARG A 294 -34.31 8.10 32.23
N GLU A 295 -35.42 8.77 32.57
CA GLU A 295 -35.93 8.80 33.94
C GLU A 295 -36.56 7.48 34.37
N GLY A 296 -37.27 6.81 33.46
CA GLY A 296 -38.03 5.59 33.77
C GLY A 296 -37.26 4.28 33.60
N CYS A 297 -36.31 4.19 32.67
CA CYS A 297 -35.57 2.96 32.36
C CYS A 297 -34.10 3.21 31.97
N SER A 298 -33.33 3.85 32.85
CA SER A 298 -31.89 4.16 32.67
C SER A 298 -31.00 2.96 32.38
N SER A 299 -31.48 1.76 32.70
CA SER A 299 -30.74 0.52 32.58
C SER A 299 -30.87 -0.14 31.20
N TYR A 300 -31.97 0.14 30.50
CA TYR A 300 -32.22 -0.27 29.11
C TYR A 300 -31.91 0.85 28.10
N TYR A 301 -31.95 2.12 28.55
CA TYR A 301 -31.68 3.29 27.73
C TYR A 301 -30.60 4.17 28.35
N LYS A 302 -29.40 4.16 27.75
CA LYS A 302 -28.22 4.86 28.26
C LYS A 302 -28.14 6.30 27.70
N GLU A 303 -27.32 7.14 28.32
CA GLU A 303 -27.04 8.49 27.81
C GLU A 303 -26.35 8.46 26.44
N SER A 304 -25.61 7.40 26.14
CA SER A 304 -25.04 7.12 24.81
C SER A 304 -26.13 7.02 23.75
N ASP A 305 -27.21 6.30 24.06
CA ASP A 305 -28.31 6.00 23.13
C ASP A 305 -29.12 7.28 22.88
N TYR A 306 -29.28 8.12 23.91
CA TYR A 306 -29.89 9.44 23.75
C TYR A 306 -29.18 10.32 22.74
N LYS A 307 -27.86 10.50 22.88
CA LYS A 307 -27.08 11.32 21.95
C LYS A 307 -27.11 10.72 20.54
N PHE A 308 -27.15 9.39 20.42
CA PHE A 308 -27.28 8.70 19.14
C PHE A 308 -28.62 9.02 18.45
N TYR A 309 -29.76 8.82 19.13
CA TYR A 309 -31.07 9.09 18.50
C TYR A 309 -31.31 10.58 18.23
N LEU A 310 -30.79 11.47 19.07
CA LEU A 310 -30.79 12.90 18.80
C LEU A 310 -30.00 13.23 17.52
N ALA A 311 -28.86 12.58 17.31
CA ALA A 311 -28.10 12.72 16.07
C ALA A 311 -28.87 12.20 14.85
N VAL A 312 -29.53 11.04 14.95
CA VAL A 312 -30.33 10.47 13.86
C VAL A 312 -31.52 11.37 13.52
N GLU A 313 -32.17 11.97 14.52
CA GLU A 313 -33.22 12.98 14.30
C GLU A 313 -32.68 14.18 13.54
N SER A 314 -31.54 14.74 13.95
CA SER A 314 -30.90 15.83 13.23
C SER A 314 -30.54 15.45 11.78
N LEU A 315 -30.17 14.20 11.51
CA LEU A 315 -29.88 13.70 10.16
C LEU A 315 -31.13 13.56 9.29
N GLU A 316 -32.21 12.98 9.81
CA GLU A 316 -33.48 12.85 9.07
C GLU A 316 -34.09 14.25 8.81
N ARG A 317 -33.97 15.17 9.77
CA ARG A 317 -34.33 16.58 9.57
C ARG A 317 -33.46 17.23 8.48
N ALA A 318 -32.15 16.98 8.47
CA ALA A 318 -31.27 17.48 7.42
C ALA A 318 -31.63 16.92 6.03
N ALA A 319 -32.05 15.66 5.96
CA ALA A 319 -32.50 15.03 4.71
C ALA A 319 -33.82 15.61 4.19
N ALA A 320 -34.73 16.01 5.10
CA ALA A 320 -36.00 16.65 4.75
C ALA A 320 -35.85 18.14 4.35
N THR A 321 -34.84 18.84 4.87
CA THR A 321 -34.60 20.26 4.57
C THR A 321 -34.07 20.47 3.16
N LEU A 322 -34.64 21.45 2.44
CA LEU A 322 -34.22 21.80 1.06
C LEU A 322 -33.05 22.78 1.01
N ASP A 323 -32.93 23.67 2.00
CA ASP A 323 -31.83 24.64 2.09
C ASP A 323 -30.48 23.97 2.38
N THR A 324 -29.43 24.42 1.70
CA THR A 324 -28.09 23.85 1.82
C THR A 324 -27.38 24.27 3.11
N ALA A 325 -27.57 25.51 3.55
CA ALA A 325 -26.88 26.02 4.74
C ALA A 325 -27.47 25.44 6.03
N GLU A 326 -28.80 25.39 6.14
CA GLU A 326 -29.48 24.72 7.26
C GLU A 326 -29.20 23.21 7.29
N ARG A 327 -29.14 22.54 6.13
CA ARG A 327 -28.75 21.12 6.04
C ARG A 327 -27.36 20.87 6.59
N GLU A 328 -26.38 21.71 6.24
CA GLU A 328 -25.01 21.60 6.75
C GLU A 328 -24.94 21.86 8.27
N ASN A 329 -25.73 22.81 8.79
CA ASN A 329 -25.78 23.09 10.23
C ASN A 329 -26.35 21.90 11.03
N LEU A 330 -27.47 21.33 10.57
CA LEU A 330 -28.07 20.14 11.19
C LEU A 330 -27.15 18.91 11.10
N ALA A 331 -26.44 18.73 9.98
CA ALA A 331 -25.43 17.68 9.84
C ALA A 331 -24.25 17.89 10.82
N ARG A 332 -23.83 19.14 11.05
CA ARG A 332 -22.78 19.47 12.02
C ARG A 332 -23.23 19.24 13.47
N GLU A 333 -24.47 19.54 13.80
CA GLU A 333 -25.07 19.21 15.09
C GLU A 333 -25.11 17.69 15.31
N ALA A 334 -25.57 16.92 14.31
CA ALA A 334 -25.54 15.46 14.35
C ALA A 334 -24.12 14.92 14.58
N PHE A 335 -23.13 15.47 13.89
CA PHE A 335 -21.73 15.13 14.09
C PHE A 335 -21.24 15.42 15.52
N ASN A 336 -21.62 16.55 16.10
CA ASN A 336 -21.27 16.92 17.48
C ASN A 336 -21.89 16.00 18.53
N TYR A 337 -23.05 15.40 18.26
CA TYR A 337 -23.67 14.42 19.14
C TYR A 337 -23.02 13.04 19.00
N LEU A 338 -22.67 12.61 17.78
CA LEU A 338 -22.01 11.33 17.52
C LEU A 338 -20.55 11.30 17.99
N SER A 339 -19.81 12.41 17.91
CA SER A 339 -18.43 12.49 18.39
C SER A 339 -18.31 12.27 19.90
N LYS A 340 -19.38 12.54 20.66
CA LYS A 340 -19.45 12.26 22.10
C LYS A 340 -19.68 10.78 22.40
N VAL A 341 -20.07 9.98 21.42
CA VAL A 341 -20.44 8.56 21.57
C VAL A 341 -19.90 7.71 20.40
N PRO A 342 -18.57 7.57 20.28
CA PRO A 342 -17.97 6.86 19.15
C PRO A 342 -18.12 5.33 19.24
N GLU A 343 -18.19 4.75 20.44
CA GLU A 343 -18.17 3.29 20.66
C GLU A 343 -19.50 2.61 20.32
N SER A 344 -20.63 3.21 20.70
CA SER A 344 -21.95 2.55 20.60
C SER A 344 -22.67 2.75 19.26
N ALA A 345 -22.14 3.58 18.37
CA ALA A 345 -22.78 3.90 17.10
C ALA A 345 -22.46 2.87 16.00
N ASP A 346 -23.48 2.43 15.26
CA ASP A 346 -23.30 1.74 13.98
C ASP A 346 -22.90 2.75 12.89
N LEU A 347 -21.60 2.93 12.71
CA LEU A 347 -21.07 3.92 11.79
C LEU A 347 -21.38 3.59 10.31
N ARG A 348 -21.65 2.33 9.95
CA ARG A 348 -21.87 1.96 8.54
C ARG A 348 -23.16 2.56 8.00
N THR A 349 -24.23 2.56 8.80
CA THR A 349 -25.52 3.14 8.42
C THR A 349 -25.48 4.66 8.51
N VAL A 350 -24.89 5.20 9.56
CA VAL A 350 -24.76 6.64 9.78
C VAL A 350 -23.87 7.32 8.74
N CYS A 351 -22.72 6.75 8.38
CA CYS A 351 -21.84 7.29 7.35
C CYS A 351 -22.50 7.31 5.97
N LYS A 352 -23.32 6.31 5.62
CA LYS A 352 -24.12 6.35 4.38
C LYS A 352 -25.10 7.52 4.36
N ARG A 353 -25.75 7.83 5.50
CA ARG A 353 -26.60 9.02 5.60
C ARG A 353 -25.80 10.32 5.42
N PHE A 354 -24.58 10.39 5.98
CA PHE A 354 -23.69 11.53 5.75
C PHE A 354 -23.20 11.63 4.30
N GLU A 355 -22.97 10.51 3.62
CA GLU A 355 -22.65 10.45 2.18
C GLU A 355 -23.82 10.99 1.34
N ASP A 356 -25.06 10.58 1.64
CA ASP A 356 -26.28 11.09 0.99
C ASP A 356 -26.43 12.61 1.18
N LEU A 357 -26.09 13.11 2.38
CA LEU A 357 -26.06 14.54 2.71
C LEU A 357 -24.81 15.28 2.17
N ARG A 358 -23.85 14.55 1.57
CA ARG A 358 -22.57 15.03 1.04
C ARG A 358 -21.65 15.70 2.07
N PHE A 359 -21.79 15.35 3.34
CA PHE A 359 -20.95 15.85 4.43
C PHE A 359 -19.80 14.87 4.74
N TYR A 360 -18.80 14.85 3.86
CA TYR A 360 -17.68 13.89 3.93
C TYR A 360 -16.69 14.14 5.08
N GLU A 361 -16.74 15.30 5.74
CA GLU A 361 -15.94 15.57 6.93
C GLU A 361 -16.30 14.62 8.09
N ALA A 362 -17.59 14.40 8.35
CA ALA A 362 -18.03 13.43 9.35
C ALA A 362 -17.65 12.00 8.97
N VAL A 363 -17.68 11.65 7.68
CA VAL A 363 -17.37 10.30 7.19
C VAL A 363 -15.91 9.93 7.47
N VAL A 364 -15.00 10.90 7.52
CA VAL A 364 -13.59 10.68 7.87
C VAL A 364 -13.37 10.74 9.38
N LEU A 365 -13.89 11.77 10.05
CA LEU A 365 -13.57 12.01 11.46
C LEU A 365 -14.25 11.01 12.41
N LEU A 366 -15.49 10.56 12.13
CA LEU A 366 -16.20 9.64 13.03
C LEU A 366 -15.52 8.26 13.09
N PRO A 367 -15.16 7.60 11.97
CA PRO A 367 -14.44 6.33 12.04
C PRO A 367 -13.06 6.45 12.67
N LEU A 368 -12.34 7.56 12.47
CA LEU A 368 -11.05 7.80 13.12
C LEU A 368 -11.20 7.96 14.65
N GLN A 369 -12.22 8.71 15.10
CA GLN A 369 -12.52 8.83 16.52
C GLN A 369 -12.93 7.49 17.15
N LYS A 370 -13.69 6.66 16.42
CA LYS A 370 -14.03 5.31 16.87
C LYS A 370 -12.81 4.41 16.94
N ALA A 371 -11.95 4.42 15.93
CA ALA A 371 -10.69 3.68 15.95
C ALA A 371 -9.84 4.05 17.17
N GLN A 372 -9.79 5.35 17.52
CA GLN A 372 -9.08 5.82 18.71
C GLN A 372 -9.76 5.46 20.03
N ALA A 373 -11.09 5.41 20.07
CA ALA A 373 -11.84 5.01 21.27
C ALA A 373 -11.78 3.50 21.53
N LEU A 374 -11.73 2.68 20.47
CA LEU A 374 -11.58 1.23 20.58
C LEU A 374 -10.18 0.82 21.09
N ASP A 375 -9.16 1.62 20.78
CA ASP A 375 -7.78 1.38 21.22
C ASP A 375 -7.18 2.66 21.85
N PRO A 376 -7.56 2.98 23.11
CA PRO A 376 -7.04 4.13 23.83
C PRO A 376 -5.60 3.93 24.32
N ALA A 377 -5.18 2.68 24.52
CA ALA A 377 -3.83 2.32 24.97
C ALA A 377 -2.79 2.43 23.84
N GLY A 378 -3.24 2.40 22.57
CA GLY A 378 -2.37 2.43 21.41
C GLY A 378 -1.66 1.09 21.19
N ASP A 379 -2.30 -0.01 21.55
CA ASP A 379 -1.75 -1.36 21.46
C ASP A 379 -1.38 -1.72 20.02
N ALA A 380 -2.10 -1.15 19.04
CA ALA A 380 -1.79 -1.27 17.62
C ALA A 380 -0.40 -0.71 17.22
N PHE A 381 0.12 0.27 17.96
CA PHE A 381 1.41 0.92 17.68
C PHE A 381 2.56 0.30 18.47
N ASN A 382 2.28 -0.55 19.45
CA ASN A 382 3.29 -1.06 20.37
C ASN A 382 3.86 -2.40 19.88
N GLU A 383 5.06 -2.36 19.30
CA GLU A 383 5.78 -3.55 18.83
C GLU A 383 6.23 -4.50 19.96
N GLN A 384 6.01 -4.15 21.24
CA GLN A 384 6.41 -4.92 22.41
C GLN A 384 5.29 -5.80 23.00
N ILE A 385 4.07 -5.69 22.46
CA ILE A 385 2.89 -6.48 22.87
C ILE A 385 2.85 -7.78 22.06
N ASP A 386 2.20 -8.80 22.61
CA ASP A 386 1.94 -10.06 21.91
C ASP A 386 1.26 -9.82 20.55
N ASP A 387 1.76 -10.50 19.51
CA ASP A 387 1.36 -10.29 18.12
C ASP A 387 -0.16 -10.49 17.95
N GLY A 388 -0.76 -11.45 18.69
CA GLY A 388 -2.21 -11.72 18.61
C GLY A 388 -3.10 -10.60 19.14
N ILE A 389 -2.69 -9.90 20.21
CA ILE A 389 -3.45 -8.77 20.76
C ILE A 389 -3.32 -7.56 19.84
N ARG A 390 -2.12 -7.32 19.31
CA ARG A 390 -1.85 -6.26 18.34
C ARG A 390 -2.65 -6.47 17.06
N ASP A 391 -2.67 -7.67 16.52
CA ASP A 391 -3.40 -8.00 15.29
C ASP A 391 -4.92 -7.84 15.49
N HIS A 392 -5.44 -8.17 16.68
CA HIS A 392 -6.83 -7.92 17.02
C HIS A 392 -7.16 -6.41 17.06
N ALA A 393 -6.30 -5.61 17.70
CA ALA A 393 -6.47 -4.15 17.75
C ALA A 393 -6.38 -3.52 16.34
N LEU A 394 -5.44 -3.99 15.50
CA LEU A 394 -5.33 -3.58 14.11
C LEU A 394 -6.57 -3.94 13.30
N ALA A 395 -7.09 -5.16 13.42
CA ALA A 395 -8.29 -5.59 12.72
C ALA A 395 -9.53 -4.76 13.10
N GLN A 396 -9.67 -4.39 14.37
CA GLN A 396 -10.74 -3.49 14.81
C GLN A 396 -10.61 -2.08 14.20
N ARG A 397 -9.39 -1.53 14.14
CA ARG A 397 -9.12 -0.23 13.47
C ARG A 397 -9.37 -0.30 11.97
N GLU A 398 -8.95 -1.36 11.30
CA GLU A 398 -9.18 -1.58 9.86
C GLU A 398 -10.66 -1.63 9.51
N GLN A 399 -11.51 -2.24 10.35
CA GLN A 399 -12.97 -2.21 10.16
C GLN A 399 -13.55 -0.79 10.17
N CYS A 400 -12.95 0.14 10.91
CA CYS A 400 -13.33 1.55 10.88
C CYS A 400 -12.84 2.23 9.60
N TYR A 401 -11.60 1.97 9.18
CA TYR A 401 -11.04 2.57 7.96
C TYR A 401 -11.70 2.06 6.69
N GLU A 402 -12.24 0.84 6.69
CA GLU A 402 -13.02 0.27 5.59
C GLU A 402 -14.21 1.17 5.20
N ILE A 403 -14.83 1.85 6.18
CA ILE A 403 -15.93 2.79 5.92
C ILE A 403 -15.45 3.96 5.06
N ILE A 404 -14.28 4.53 5.39
CA ILE A 404 -13.67 5.63 4.63
C ILE A 404 -13.28 5.15 3.23
N ALA A 405 -12.70 3.96 3.13
CA ALA A 405 -12.39 3.35 1.84
C ALA A 405 -13.65 3.15 1.00
N SER A 406 -14.76 2.69 1.58
CA SER A 406 -16.02 2.49 0.86
C SER A 406 -16.59 3.81 0.31
N ALA A 407 -16.47 4.92 1.06
CA ALA A 407 -16.85 6.24 0.61
C ALA A 407 -15.97 6.73 -0.56
N LEU A 408 -14.66 6.46 -0.53
CA LEU A 408 -13.74 6.76 -1.63
C LEU A 408 -14.07 5.98 -2.90
N HIS A 409 -14.36 4.68 -2.79
CA HIS A 409 -14.77 3.85 -3.93
C HIS A 409 -16.11 4.31 -4.52
N SER A 410 -17.07 4.68 -3.67
CA SER A 410 -18.37 5.25 -4.06
C SER A 410 -18.19 6.55 -4.87
N LEU A 411 -17.32 7.45 -4.40
CA LEU A 411 -17.01 8.71 -5.07
C LEU A 411 -16.25 8.53 -6.39
N LYS A 412 -15.36 7.54 -6.50
CA LYS A 412 -14.62 7.23 -7.73
C LYS A 412 -15.53 6.69 -8.84
N GLY A 413 -16.71 6.17 -8.48
CA GLY A 413 -17.67 5.61 -9.43
C GLY A 413 -17.45 4.12 -9.72
N GLU A 414 -16.72 3.41 -8.86
CA GLU A 414 -16.77 1.94 -8.81
C GLU A 414 -18.09 1.52 -8.15
N ALA A 415 -19.22 1.85 -8.80
CA ALA A 415 -20.41 1.07 -8.63
C ALA A 415 -20.02 -0.35 -9.05
N SER A 416 -19.98 -1.24 -8.06
CA SER A 416 -19.88 -2.69 -8.20
C SER A 416 -20.36 -3.15 -9.57
N LYS A 417 -19.51 -3.93 -10.26
CA LYS A 417 -19.84 -4.66 -11.50
C LYS A 417 -21.33 -5.01 -11.51
N ARG A 418 -22.09 -4.34 -12.39
CA ARG A 418 -23.52 -4.58 -12.58
C ARG A 418 -23.71 -6.08 -12.80
N GLU A 419 -24.18 -6.78 -11.78
CA GLU A 419 -24.83 -8.06 -11.99
C GLU A 419 -26.06 -7.81 -12.86
N PHE A 420 -26.09 -8.56 -13.94
CA PHE A 420 -27.02 -8.45 -15.03
C PHE A 420 -28.40 -8.92 -14.56
N GLY A 421 -29.38 -8.00 -14.50
CA GLY A 421 -30.79 -8.36 -14.53
C GLY A 421 -31.68 -7.71 -13.47
N SER A 422 -32.26 -6.55 -13.80
CA SER A 422 -33.67 -6.16 -13.60
C SER A 422 -33.86 -4.66 -13.87
N PRO A 423 -34.77 -4.23 -14.78
CA PRO A 423 -35.02 -2.82 -15.03
C PRO A 423 -36.13 -2.34 -14.08
N ILE A 424 -35.78 -1.85 -12.90
CA ILE A 424 -36.70 -1.07 -12.07
C ILE A 424 -36.04 0.28 -11.78
N ARG A 425 -36.61 1.30 -12.44
CA ARG A 425 -36.49 2.76 -12.28
C ARG A 425 -35.34 3.29 -11.40
N PRO A 426 -34.36 4.01 -11.98
CA PRO A 426 -33.44 4.82 -11.18
C PRO A 426 -34.22 6.03 -10.64
N VAL A 427 -34.53 6.03 -9.35
CA VAL A 427 -34.85 7.26 -8.63
C VAL A 427 -33.56 8.08 -8.58
N ALA A 428 -33.67 9.35 -8.96
CA ALA A 428 -32.60 10.30 -9.19
C ALA A 428 -31.48 10.30 -8.12
N GLN A 429 -30.49 9.44 -8.28
CA GLN A 429 -29.14 9.75 -7.80
C GLN A 429 -28.64 10.87 -8.69
N SER A 430 -28.64 12.10 -8.15
CA SER A 430 -28.04 13.26 -8.79
C SER A 430 -26.65 12.88 -9.30
N THR A 431 -26.49 12.80 -10.62
CA THR A 431 -25.20 12.52 -11.25
C THR A 431 -24.27 13.67 -10.90
N LEU A 432 -23.46 13.48 -9.85
CA LEU A 432 -22.52 14.48 -9.38
C LEU A 432 -21.56 14.84 -10.53
N ASP A 433 -21.19 16.11 -10.65
CA ASP A 433 -20.21 16.51 -11.67
C ASP A 433 -18.81 15.98 -11.29
N GLN A 434 -17.99 15.69 -12.30
CA GLN A 434 -16.65 15.12 -12.09
C GLN A 434 -15.76 16.05 -11.26
N ALA A 435 -15.91 17.37 -11.43
CA ALA A 435 -15.21 18.37 -10.64
C ALA A 435 -15.62 18.34 -9.15
N SER A 436 -16.90 18.14 -8.86
CA SER A 436 -17.40 18.02 -7.49
C SER A 436 -16.94 16.72 -6.83
N ARG A 437 -16.92 15.58 -7.55
CA ARG A 437 -16.33 14.32 -7.05
C ARG A 437 -14.88 14.52 -6.66
N LYS A 438 -14.08 15.12 -7.54
CA LYS A 438 -12.67 15.39 -7.27
C LYS A 438 -12.50 16.27 -6.04
N LYS A 439 -13.31 17.32 -5.88
CA LYS A 439 -13.29 18.18 -4.68
C LYS A 439 -13.51 17.39 -3.39
N TYR A 440 -14.49 16.48 -3.36
CA TYR A 440 -14.78 15.67 -2.17
C TYR A 440 -13.70 14.62 -1.90
N ILE A 441 -13.12 14.01 -2.94
CA ILE A 441 -11.96 13.11 -2.81
C ILE A 441 -10.78 13.87 -2.20
N CYS A 442 -10.45 15.06 -2.72
CA CYS A 442 -9.39 15.90 -2.16
C CYS A 442 -9.68 16.26 -0.70
N GLN A 443 -10.93 16.58 -0.36
CA GLN A 443 -11.33 16.89 1.02
C GLN A 443 -11.11 15.68 1.95
N ILE A 444 -11.49 14.47 1.54
CA ILE A 444 -11.29 13.25 2.32
C ILE A 444 -9.79 12.99 2.54
N VAL A 445 -8.98 13.09 1.49
CA VAL A 445 -7.54 12.86 1.57
C VAL A 445 -6.87 13.90 2.48
N GLN A 446 -7.22 15.18 2.35
CA GLN A 446 -6.69 16.25 3.20
C GLN A 446 -7.03 16.05 4.68
N LEU A 447 -8.28 15.72 5.00
CA LEU A 447 -8.71 15.45 6.37
C LEU A 447 -8.05 14.18 6.91
N GLY A 448 -7.88 13.17 6.06
CA GLY A 448 -7.19 11.94 6.43
C GLY A 448 -5.72 12.16 6.78
N VAL A 449 -4.99 12.96 5.99
CA VAL A 449 -3.57 13.28 6.22
C VAL A 449 -3.36 14.19 7.44
N GLN A 450 -4.39 14.94 7.85
CA GLN A 450 -4.36 15.72 9.10
C GLN A 450 -4.49 14.84 10.35
N SER A 451 -4.86 13.56 10.20
CA SER A 451 -4.95 12.65 11.33
C SER A 451 -3.56 12.37 11.93
N LEU A 452 -3.51 12.08 13.23
CA LEU A 452 -2.27 11.70 13.91
C LEU A 452 -1.98 10.19 13.79
N ASP A 453 -2.86 9.44 13.12
CA ASP A 453 -2.84 7.99 13.07
C ASP A 453 -1.99 7.48 11.91
N ARG A 454 -0.80 6.98 12.23
CA ARG A 454 0.16 6.46 11.26
C ARG A 454 -0.33 5.17 10.57
N VAL A 455 -1.07 4.32 11.29
CA VAL A 455 -1.61 3.07 10.74
C VAL A 455 -2.69 3.41 9.72
N PHE A 456 -3.53 4.39 10.03
CA PHE A 456 -4.49 4.92 9.07
C PHE A 456 -3.81 5.50 7.84
N HIS A 457 -2.72 6.27 7.96
CA HIS A 457 -1.98 6.80 6.81
C HIS A 457 -1.52 5.68 5.87
N HIS A 458 -0.96 4.60 6.42
CA HIS A 458 -0.54 3.43 5.62
C HIS A 458 -1.72 2.77 4.90
N TYR A 459 -2.84 2.57 5.60
CA TYR A 459 -4.06 2.00 5.03
C TYR A 459 -4.65 2.90 3.93
N LEU A 460 -4.71 4.21 4.17
CA LEU A 460 -5.20 5.21 3.22
C LEU A 460 -4.34 5.23 1.95
N TYR A 461 -3.01 5.25 2.08
CA TYR A 461 -2.12 5.25 0.92
C TYR A 461 -2.26 3.98 0.09
N ARG A 462 -2.37 2.82 0.74
CA ARG A 462 -2.63 1.55 0.06
C ARG A 462 -3.96 1.57 -0.70
N THR A 463 -5.03 1.99 -0.04
CA THR A 463 -6.36 2.06 -0.67
C THR A 463 -6.41 3.07 -1.83
N LEU A 464 -5.72 4.21 -1.74
CA LEU A 464 -5.61 5.18 -2.85
C LEU A 464 -4.84 4.60 -4.05
N ILE A 465 -3.77 3.85 -3.81
CA ILE A 465 -2.97 3.20 -4.87
C ILE A 465 -3.75 2.07 -5.54
N ASP A 466 -4.40 1.21 -4.74
CA ASP A 466 -5.26 0.14 -5.25
C ASP A 466 -6.46 0.71 -6.02
N SER A 467 -6.97 1.85 -5.56
CA SER A 467 -8.01 2.63 -6.24
C SER A 467 -7.46 3.51 -7.38
N GLY A 468 -6.18 3.50 -7.73
CA GLY A 468 -5.63 4.32 -8.82
C GLY A 468 -5.83 5.85 -8.69
N LEU A 469 -6.09 6.36 -7.48
CA LEU A 469 -6.17 7.79 -7.15
C LEU A 469 -4.77 8.35 -6.83
N GLU A 470 -3.83 8.07 -7.73
CA GLU A 470 -2.41 8.35 -7.56
C GLU A 470 -2.10 9.85 -7.61
N ASP A 471 -2.78 10.60 -8.48
CA ASP A 471 -2.53 12.03 -8.66
C ASP A 471 -2.94 12.81 -7.41
N GLU A 472 -4.08 12.48 -6.80
CA GLU A 472 -4.54 13.06 -5.55
C GLU A 472 -3.62 12.71 -4.38
N LEU A 473 -3.10 11.48 -4.33
CA LEU A 473 -2.13 11.05 -3.33
C LEU A 473 -0.82 11.85 -3.43
N LEU A 474 -0.33 12.10 -4.64
CA LEU A 474 0.91 12.82 -4.87
C LEU A 474 0.79 14.32 -4.55
N GLU A 475 -0.39 14.90 -4.74
CA GLU A 475 -0.67 16.32 -4.46
C GLU A 475 -0.85 16.57 -2.95
N TYR A 476 -1.64 15.73 -2.26
CA TYR A 476 -2.06 15.94 -0.86
C TYR A 476 -1.36 15.02 0.16
N GLY A 477 -0.41 14.21 -0.27
CA GLY A 477 0.35 13.30 0.60
C GLY A 477 1.05 13.99 1.77
N GLY A 478 0.97 13.35 2.94
CA GLY A 478 1.60 13.81 4.18
C GLY A 478 3.12 13.59 4.21
N PRO A 479 3.81 14.03 5.28
CA PRO A 479 5.25 13.80 5.44
C PRO A 479 5.60 12.30 5.51
N ASP A 480 4.66 11.47 5.93
CA ASP A 480 4.81 10.01 6.07
C ASP A 480 4.75 9.26 4.73
N LEU A 481 4.36 9.92 3.63
CA LEU A 481 4.23 9.28 2.32
C LEU A 481 5.58 8.76 1.79
N VAL A 482 6.65 9.55 1.96
CA VAL A 482 8.00 9.17 1.51
C VAL A 482 8.52 7.92 2.24
N PRO A 483 8.54 7.87 3.59
CA PRO A 483 8.95 6.66 4.30
C PRO A 483 8.02 5.48 3.99
N PHE A 484 6.71 5.68 3.82
CA PHE A 484 5.79 4.62 3.40
C PHE A 484 6.17 4.03 2.03
N LEU A 485 6.37 4.87 1.01
CA LEU A 485 6.73 4.40 -0.34
C LEU A 485 8.12 3.74 -0.36
N GLN A 486 9.07 4.22 0.45
CA GLN A 486 10.39 3.62 0.58
C GLN A 486 10.35 2.27 1.30
N ASN A 487 9.55 2.14 2.36
CA ASN A 487 9.44 0.91 3.17
C ASN A 487 8.59 -0.15 2.45
N SER A 488 7.46 0.26 1.85
CA SER A 488 6.60 -0.62 1.03
C SER A 488 7.30 -1.07 -0.25
N GLY A 489 8.23 -0.27 -0.77
CA GLY A 489 9.13 -0.69 -1.84
C GLY A 489 10.25 -1.64 -1.38
N ARG A 490 10.53 -1.74 -0.08
CA ARG A 490 11.68 -2.47 0.47
C ARG A 490 11.36 -3.77 1.19
N GLU A 491 10.09 -4.14 1.37
CA GLU A 491 9.54 -5.01 2.43
C GLU A 491 10.52 -5.85 3.30
N PRO A 492 10.25 -5.92 4.62
CA PRO A 492 11.08 -6.65 5.56
C PRO A 492 11.05 -8.14 5.21
N THR A 493 12.19 -8.70 4.87
CA THR A 493 12.43 -10.15 4.94
C THR A 493 12.38 -10.58 6.41
N ASN A 494 11.19 -10.68 6.99
CA ASN A 494 10.92 -11.41 8.21
C ASN A 494 10.26 -12.72 7.82
N GLU A 495 11.09 -13.65 7.36
CA GLU A 495 10.96 -15.07 7.63
C GLU A 495 12.31 -15.70 7.23
N VAL A 496 12.95 -16.37 8.20
CA VAL A 496 14.29 -16.99 8.15
C VAL A 496 15.50 -16.05 8.34
N ARG A 497 15.63 -15.49 9.55
CA ARG A 497 16.95 -15.18 10.12
C ARG A 497 17.19 -15.96 11.42
N ALA A 498 17.28 -17.28 11.29
CA ALA A 498 18.00 -18.07 12.26
C ALA A 498 19.51 -17.97 11.95
N ALA A 499 20.26 -17.48 12.93
CA ALA A 499 21.72 -17.57 13.09
C ALA A 499 22.63 -16.94 12.00
N SER A 500 23.20 -15.77 12.32
CA SER A 500 24.61 -15.71 12.74
C SER A 500 25.03 -14.25 12.93
N ALA A 501 25.58 -13.98 14.11
CA ALA A 501 26.16 -12.71 14.50
C ALA A 501 27.57 -12.50 13.91
N VAL A 502 28.01 -11.25 14.02
CA VAL A 502 29.40 -10.72 13.98
C VAL A 502 29.96 -10.30 12.61
N ALA A 503 29.94 -8.99 12.32
CA ALA A 503 31.13 -8.17 11.99
C ALA A 503 30.76 -6.67 11.78
N SER A 504 31.68 -5.80 12.21
CA SER A 504 31.65 -4.33 12.37
C SER A 504 31.53 -3.49 11.06
N PRO A 505 31.40 -2.13 11.14
CA PRO A 505 30.87 -1.29 10.06
C PRO A 505 31.95 -0.73 9.12
N ILE A 506 31.71 -0.79 7.80
CA ILE A 506 32.47 -0.04 6.77
C ILE A 506 31.48 0.43 5.67
N SER A 507 31.45 1.75 5.45
CA SER A 507 30.99 2.58 4.31
C SER A 507 29.73 2.24 3.46
N PRO A 508 28.85 3.23 3.14
CA PRO A 508 27.55 3.01 2.51
C PRO A 508 27.57 3.16 0.97
N LEU A 509 28.33 2.33 0.24
CA LEU A 509 28.37 2.41 -1.24
C LEU A 509 28.16 1.10 -2.02
N ALA A 510 27.76 0.02 -1.35
CA ALA A 510 27.45 -1.24 -2.03
C ALA A 510 26.26 -1.91 -1.35
N HIS A 511 25.03 -1.49 -1.69
CA HIS A 511 23.84 -2.26 -1.31
C HIS A 511 23.66 -3.41 -2.29
N ALA A 512 23.69 -4.62 -1.74
CA ALA A 512 23.48 -5.88 -2.43
C ALA A 512 22.15 -5.88 -3.20
N ARG A 513 22.24 -6.38 -4.44
CA ARG A 513 21.15 -6.62 -5.40
C ARG A 513 20.18 -7.66 -4.85
N VAL A 514 19.00 -7.25 -4.38
CA VAL A 514 17.89 -8.13 -3.99
C VAL A 514 16.77 -8.02 -5.03
N PRO A 515 16.09 -9.12 -5.44
CA PRO A 515 14.96 -9.10 -6.37
C PRO A 515 13.75 -8.38 -5.75
N VAL A 516 13.03 -7.60 -6.57
CA VAL A 516 11.96 -6.70 -6.14
C VAL A 516 10.65 -7.14 -6.81
N ALA A 517 9.59 -7.40 -6.05
CA ALA A 517 8.29 -7.94 -6.50
C ALA A 517 7.41 -6.91 -7.26
N SER A 518 6.46 -7.35 -8.09
CA SER A 518 5.59 -6.49 -8.95
C SER A 518 4.99 -5.25 -8.27
N ASN A 519 4.44 -5.42 -7.05
CA ASN A 519 3.82 -4.33 -6.29
C ASN A 519 4.84 -3.24 -5.90
N GLN A 520 6.10 -3.62 -5.73
CA GLN A 520 7.20 -2.72 -5.40
C GLN A 520 7.57 -1.82 -6.59
N ALA A 521 7.37 -2.24 -7.83
CA ALA A 521 7.55 -1.38 -9.02
C ALA A 521 6.63 -0.16 -8.99
N LYS A 522 5.35 -0.37 -8.70
CA LYS A 522 4.37 0.72 -8.60
C LYS A 522 4.74 1.73 -7.52
N TYR A 523 5.12 1.28 -6.32
CA TYR A 523 5.51 2.20 -5.24
C TYR A 523 6.73 3.07 -5.58
N PHE A 524 7.74 2.49 -6.23
CA PHE A 524 8.92 3.25 -6.63
C PHE A 524 8.68 4.15 -7.84
N GLU A 525 7.81 3.78 -8.76
CA GLU A 525 7.38 4.64 -9.86
C GLU A 525 6.60 5.86 -9.33
N LEU A 526 5.68 5.63 -8.40
CA LEU A 526 4.98 6.67 -7.65
C LEU A 526 5.96 7.58 -6.89
N LEU A 527 6.97 6.99 -6.23
CA LEU A 527 8.01 7.76 -5.54
C LEU A 527 8.83 8.63 -6.52
N ALA A 528 9.16 8.10 -7.70
CA ALA A 528 9.85 8.89 -8.73
C ALA A 528 8.97 10.06 -9.19
N ARG A 529 7.67 9.82 -9.47
CA ARG A 529 6.70 10.86 -9.83
C ARG A 529 6.55 11.91 -8.72
N PHE A 530 6.51 11.49 -7.46
CA PHE A 530 6.48 12.38 -6.30
C PHE A 530 7.69 13.32 -6.25
N TYR A 531 8.90 12.76 -6.44
CA TYR A 531 10.12 13.58 -6.45
C TYR A 531 10.17 14.56 -7.62
N VAL A 532 9.64 14.18 -8.79
CA VAL A 532 9.50 15.11 -9.93
C VAL A 532 8.56 16.27 -9.58
N LEU A 533 7.40 15.98 -8.97
CA LEU A 533 6.44 17.02 -8.55
C LEU A 533 7.02 17.98 -7.50
N LYS A 534 7.81 17.47 -6.55
CA LYS A 534 8.49 18.29 -5.53
C LYS A 534 9.78 18.96 -6.03
N ARG A 535 10.10 18.88 -7.33
CA ARG A 535 11.33 19.41 -7.97
C ARG A 535 12.63 18.82 -7.40
N GLN A 536 12.58 17.63 -6.81
CA GLN A 536 13.75 16.91 -6.31
C GLN A 536 14.31 15.98 -7.40
N HIS A 537 14.77 16.58 -8.50
CA HIS A 537 15.13 15.89 -9.73
C HIS A 537 16.27 14.86 -9.57
N VAL A 538 17.26 15.14 -8.71
CA VAL A 538 18.36 14.20 -8.43
C VAL A 538 17.85 12.92 -7.77
N LEU A 539 16.98 13.03 -6.76
CA LEU A 539 16.41 11.85 -6.09
C LEU A 539 15.50 11.06 -7.03
N ALA A 540 14.72 11.74 -7.86
CA ALA A 540 13.92 11.09 -8.91
C ALA A 540 14.80 10.27 -9.87
N ALA A 541 15.91 10.86 -10.35
CA ALA A 541 16.86 10.17 -11.22
C ALA A 541 17.44 8.91 -10.56
N HIS A 542 17.83 8.98 -9.28
CA HIS A 542 18.34 7.82 -8.54
C HIS A 542 17.30 6.69 -8.40
N VAL A 543 16.03 7.03 -8.14
CA VAL A 543 14.95 6.02 -8.05
C VAL A 543 14.69 5.37 -9.41
N LEU A 544 14.71 6.16 -10.49
CA LEU A 544 14.54 5.67 -11.87
C LEU A 544 15.68 4.74 -12.30
N VAL A 545 16.93 5.03 -11.90
CA VAL A 545 18.06 4.11 -12.13
C VAL A 545 17.85 2.80 -11.37
N ARG A 546 17.41 2.87 -10.11
CA ARG A 546 17.08 1.67 -9.33
C ARG A 546 15.90 0.88 -9.93
N LEU A 547 14.97 1.54 -10.62
CA LEU A 547 13.90 0.89 -11.38
C LEU A 547 14.46 0.18 -12.63
N ALA A 548 15.39 0.81 -13.35
CA ALA A 548 16.02 0.22 -14.52
C ALA A 548 16.93 -0.98 -14.18
N GLU A 549 17.67 -0.92 -13.07
CA GLU A 549 18.63 -1.95 -12.64
C GLU A 549 18.01 -3.19 -11.98
N ARG A 550 16.68 -3.28 -11.93
CA ARG A 550 16.00 -4.42 -11.31
C ARG A 550 16.26 -5.71 -12.05
N ARG A 551 16.65 -6.71 -11.27
CA ARG A 551 16.68 -8.11 -11.66
C ARG A 551 15.37 -8.75 -11.18
N SER A 552 14.63 -9.37 -12.09
CA SER A 552 13.55 -10.27 -11.71
C SER A 552 14.01 -11.71 -11.92
N THR A 553 13.63 -12.58 -10.99
CA THR A 553 13.78 -14.03 -11.13
C THR A 553 12.62 -14.64 -11.92
N ASP A 554 11.49 -13.94 -11.99
CA ASP A 554 10.30 -14.35 -12.72
C ASP A 554 10.11 -13.54 -14.01
N ALA A 555 9.83 -14.25 -15.11
CA ALA A 555 9.69 -13.71 -16.46
C ALA A 555 8.46 -12.80 -16.65
N GLY A 556 7.52 -12.78 -15.71
CA GLY A 556 6.30 -11.94 -15.76
C GLY A 556 6.48 -10.53 -15.18
N ASP A 557 7.44 -10.35 -14.27
CA ASP A 557 7.67 -9.09 -13.53
C ASP A 557 8.97 -8.37 -13.95
N ALA A 558 9.66 -8.89 -14.97
CA ALA A 558 10.87 -8.26 -15.50
C ALA A 558 10.52 -6.99 -16.28
N PRO A 559 11.13 -5.82 -15.98
CA PRO A 559 10.99 -4.69 -16.88
C PRO A 559 11.66 -5.03 -18.21
N THR A 560 10.91 -4.85 -19.31
CA THR A 560 11.44 -5.04 -20.66
C THR A 560 12.61 -4.08 -20.92
N LEU A 561 13.49 -4.42 -21.87
CA LEU A 561 14.61 -3.52 -22.22
C LEU A 561 14.12 -2.13 -22.65
N GLU A 562 12.96 -2.07 -23.33
CA GLU A 562 12.28 -0.83 -23.71
C GLU A 562 11.81 -0.02 -22.48
N GLN A 563 11.21 -0.68 -21.48
CA GLN A 563 10.83 -0.02 -20.22
C GLN A 563 12.06 0.48 -19.46
N ARG A 564 13.14 -0.31 -19.38
CA ARG A 564 14.42 0.12 -18.80
C ARG A 564 15.00 1.34 -19.53
N ARG A 565 14.89 1.35 -20.87
CA ARG A 565 15.31 2.49 -21.70
C ARG A 565 14.48 3.72 -21.39
N GLN A 566 13.17 3.57 -21.21
CA GLN A 566 12.28 4.67 -20.83
C GLN A 566 12.62 5.21 -19.43
N TYR A 567 12.86 4.34 -18.44
CA TYR A 567 13.29 4.77 -17.10
C TYR A 567 14.63 5.50 -17.11
N LEU A 568 15.64 4.98 -17.82
CA LEU A 568 16.95 5.65 -17.95
C LEU A 568 16.86 6.96 -18.74
N SER A 569 16.08 7.00 -19.83
CA SER A 569 15.84 8.23 -20.59
C SER A 569 15.17 9.30 -19.72
N ASN A 570 14.18 8.91 -18.92
CA ASN A 570 13.54 9.81 -17.97
C ASN A 570 14.54 10.24 -16.88
N ALA A 571 15.41 9.35 -16.39
CA ALA A 571 16.45 9.70 -15.42
C ALA A 571 17.44 10.74 -15.98
N VAL A 572 17.85 10.60 -17.24
CA VAL A 572 18.70 11.59 -17.94
C VAL A 572 17.96 12.93 -18.07
N LEU A 573 16.67 12.93 -18.44
CA LEU A 573 15.88 14.16 -18.51
C LEU A 573 15.79 14.85 -17.15
N GLN A 574 15.57 14.09 -16.06
CA GLN A 574 15.55 14.65 -14.71
C GLN A 574 16.93 15.17 -14.30
N ALA A 575 18.02 14.45 -14.59
CA ALA A 575 19.38 14.93 -14.33
C ALA A 575 19.71 16.24 -15.08
N LYS A 576 19.28 16.37 -16.34
CA LYS A 576 19.41 17.61 -17.13
C LYS A 576 18.61 18.76 -16.52
N SER A 577 17.37 18.49 -16.10
CA SER A 577 16.58 19.52 -15.42
C SER A 577 17.19 19.95 -14.07
N ALA A 578 17.91 19.05 -13.38
CA ALA A 578 18.64 19.39 -12.16
C ALA A 578 19.82 20.33 -12.45
N SER A 579 20.61 20.04 -13.51
CA SER A 579 21.73 20.90 -13.91
C SER A 579 21.28 22.29 -14.39
N ASP A 580 20.12 22.37 -15.05
CA ASP A 580 19.56 23.64 -15.54
C ASP A 580 19.01 24.53 -14.41
N THR A 581 18.48 23.92 -13.35
CA THR A 581 17.88 24.66 -12.22
C THR A 581 18.95 25.26 -11.29
N ASP A 582 20.09 24.59 -11.13
CA ASP A 582 21.19 25.02 -10.23
C ASP A 582 22.19 25.98 -10.91
N GLY A 583 22.09 26.17 -12.23
CA GLY A 583 22.89 27.13 -13.00
C GLY A 583 22.73 28.60 -12.57
N MET A 584 21.74 28.91 -11.72
CA MET A 584 21.48 30.25 -11.19
C MET A 584 22.06 30.48 -9.78
N SER A 585 22.55 29.44 -9.08
CA SER A 585 23.13 29.54 -7.74
C SER A 585 24.53 28.91 -7.72
N GLY A 586 25.55 29.74 -7.93
CA GLY A 586 26.93 29.27 -7.91
C GLY A 586 27.38 28.77 -6.54
N SER A 587 27.79 27.50 -6.45
CA SER A 587 28.99 27.03 -5.72
C SER A 587 29.07 25.49 -5.70
N GLY A 588 30.18 24.92 -6.20
CA GLY A 588 30.74 23.62 -5.80
C GLY A 588 29.98 22.31 -6.10
N ARG A 589 28.65 22.32 -6.30
CA ARG A 589 27.83 21.10 -6.42
C ARG A 589 27.69 20.57 -7.85
N GLY A 590 27.80 21.43 -8.85
CA GLY A 590 27.67 21.06 -10.27
C GLY A 590 28.70 20.04 -10.78
N ALA A 591 29.85 19.87 -10.11
CA ALA A 591 30.84 18.87 -10.50
C ALA A 591 30.40 17.41 -10.22
N LEU A 592 29.67 17.19 -9.12
CA LEU A 592 29.11 15.88 -8.78
C LEU A 592 27.89 15.54 -9.66
N ASP A 593 27.09 16.55 -10.00
CA ASP A 593 25.88 16.37 -10.81
C ASP A 593 26.19 16.18 -12.31
N ASN A 594 27.24 16.81 -12.83
CA ASN A 594 27.76 16.52 -14.18
C ASN A 594 28.27 15.08 -14.28
N GLY A 595 28.97 14.58 -13.25
CA GLY A 595 29.43 13.19 -13.21
C GLY A 595 28.28 12.18 -13.17
N LEU A 596 27.15 12.53 -12.53
CA LEU A 596 25.93 11.71 -12.57
C LEU A 596 25.33 11.71 -13.98
N LEU A 597 25.23 12.86 -14.65
CA LEU A 597 24.69 12.94 -16.00
C LEU A 597 25.52 12.10 -16.99
N ASP A 598 26.84 12.24 -16.97
CA ASP A 598 27.75 11.47 -17.82
C ASP A 598 27.62 9.96 -17.58
N LEU A 599 27.47 9.55 -16.30
CA LEU A 599 27.23 8.16 -15.94
C LEU A 599 25.89 7.64 -16.50
N LEU A 600 24.83 8.45 -16.45
CA LEU A 600 23.50 8.06 -16.95
C LEU A 600 23.46 7.99 -18.47
N GLU A 601 24.07 8.95 -19.16
CA GLU A 601 24.23 8.91 -20.62
C GLU A 601 25.06 7.71 -21.06
N GLY A 602 26.13 7.40 -20.32
CA GLY A 602 26.92 6.19 -20.55
C GLY A 602 26.17 4.89 -20.27
N LYS A 603 25.29 4.83 -19.26
CA LYS A 603 24.43 3.66 -19.03
C LYS A 603 23.38 3.49 -20.13
N LEU A 604 22.84 4.61 -20.64
CA LEU A 604 21.84 4.59 -21.70
C LEU A 604 22.43 4.10 -23.02
N SER A 605 23.65 4.50 -23.37
CA SER A 605 24.35 3.97 -24.56
C SER A 605 24.67 2.48 -24.42
N VAL A 606 25.10 2.01 -23.24
CA VAL A 606 25.32 0.57 -22.97
C VAL A 606 24.03 -0.23 -23.14
N LEU A 607 22.90 0.28 -22.66
CA LEU A 607 21.60 -0.36 -22.88
C LEU A 607 21.21 -0.36 -24.36
N GLN A 608 21.53 0.68 -25.12
CA GLN A 608 21.30 0.69 -26.58
C GLN A 608 22.13 -0.37 -27.29
N PHE A 609 23.41 -0.56 -26.91
CA PHE A 609 24.21 -1.67 -27.44
C PHE A 609 23.59 -3.02 -27.10
N GLN A 610 23.09 -3.19 -25.88
CA GLN A 610 22.41 -4.40 -25.46
C GLN A 610 21.15 -4.70 -26.30
N ILE A 611 20.33 -3.69 -26.61
CA ILE A 611 19.16 -3.82 -27.50
C ILE A 611 19.61 -4.19 -28.91
N LYS A 612 20.58 -3.47 -29.49
CA LYS A 612 21.13 -3.77 -30.83
C LYS A 612 21.65 -5.21 -30.95
N ILE A 613 22.42 -5.67 -29.95
CA ILE A 613 22.96 -7.05 -29.92
C ILE A 613 21.82 -8.06 -29.87
N LYS A 614 20.80 -7.83 -29.02
CA LYS A 614 19.64 -8.72 -28.91
C LYS A 614 18.90 -8.82 -30.25
N ASP A 615 18.61 -7.68 -30.89
CA ASP A 615 17.89 -7.62 -32.15
C ASP A 615 18.66 -8.36 -33.27
N GLU A 616 20.00 -8.23 -33.32
CA GLU A 616 20.83 -8.96 -34.27
C GLU A 616 20.89 -10.48 -33.99
N LEU A 617 20.90 -10.90 -32.72
CA LEU A 617 20.83 -12.32 -32.37
C LEU A 617 19.47 -12.93 -32.78
N GLU A 618 18.37 -12.21 -32.58
CA GLU A 618 17.04 -12.61 -33.01
C GLU A 618 16.90 -12.63 -34.55
N ALA A 619 17.51 -11.65 -35.24
CA ALA A 619 17.57 -11.62 -36.69
C ALA A 619 18.40 -12.78 -37.26
N MET A 620 19.53 -13.12 -36.64
CA MET A 620 20.32 -14.30 -37.00
C MET A 620 19.51 -15.59 -36.83
N ALA A 621 18.85 -15.76 -35.69
CA ALA A 621 17.98 -16.92 -35.47
C ALA A 621 16.88 -17.01 -36.54
N SER A 622 16.23 -15.90 -36.87
CA SER A 622 15.17 -15.85 -37.89
C SER A 622 15.68 -16.20 -39.30
N ARG A 623 16.89 -15.73 -39.68
CA ARG A 623 17.52 -16.05 -40.97
C ARG A 623 17.85 -17.54 -41.11
N LEU A 624 18.30 -18.18 -40.03
CA LEU A 624 18.60 -19.62 -39.97
C LEU A 624 17.33 -20.49 -39.95
N GLU A 625 16.21 -19.99 -39.42
CA GLU A 625 14.90 -20.65 -39.53
C GLU A 625 14.34 -20.59 -40.97
N ALA A 626 14.49 -19.46 -41.65
CA ALA A 626 14.05 -19.32 -43.04
C ALA A 626 14.84 -20.24 -44.01
N SER A 627 16.13 -20.47 -43.75
CA SER A 627 16.95 -21.37 -44.59
C SER A 627 16.64 -22.85 -44.37
N THR A 628 16.18 -23.24 -43.18
CA THR A 628 15.82 -24.63 -42.84
C THR A 628 14.41 -25.01 -43.34
N GLY A 629 13.47 -24.06 -43.38
CA GLY A 629 12.10 -24.30 -43.86
C GLY A 629 11.93 -24.49 -45.38
N THR A 630 12.97 -24.23 -46.20
CA THR A 630 12.86 -24.23 -47.67
C THR A 630 13.32 -25.56 -48.32
N SER A 631 13.74 -26.56 -47.54
CA SER A 631 14.28 -27.84 -48.08
C SER A 631 13.29 -29.02 -48.16
N GLU A 632 12.00 -28.84 -47.88
CA GLU A 632 10.99 -29.89 -48.05
C GLU A 632 10.11 -29.69 -49.30
N SER A 633 10.71 -29.67 -50.50
CA SER A 633 10.01 -29.94 -51.76
C SER A 633 10.98 -30.14 -52.93
N GLY A 634 11.12 -31.40 -53.40
CA GLY A 634 11.58 -31.70 -54.77
C GLY A 634 12.90 -32.48 -54.95
N SER A 635 12.77 -33.81 -54.95
CA SER A 635 13.52 -34.83 -55.73
C SER A 635 15.05 -34.73 -55.98
N ASN A 636 15.75 -35.76 -55.48
CA ASN A 636 16.86 -36.54 -56.07
C ASN A 636 17.82 -35.83 -57.06
N GLU A 637 19.07 -35.59 -56.64
CA GLU A 637 20.27 -36.17 -57.26
C GLU A 637 21.54 -35.91 -56.44
N THR A 638 22.49 -36.83 -56.57
CA THR A 638 23.62 -37.13 -55.69
C THR A 638 24.81 -36.17 -55.85
N SER A 639 25.27 -35.55 -54.77
CA SER A 639 26.66 -35.07 -54.60
C SER A 639 26.98 -34.85 -53.12
N PRO A 640 28.00 -35.50 -52.54
CA PRO A 640 28.42 -35.25 -51.16
C PRO A 640 29.55 -34.20 -51.18
N ASN A 641 29.25 -32.93 -50.91
CA ASN A 641 30.24 -32.01 -50.36
C ASN A 641 29.61 -30.71 -49.83
N MET A 642 30.10 -30.33 -48.64
CA MET A 642 29.85 -29.11 -47.87
C MET A 642 28.55 -29.05 -47.05
N SER A 643 28.68 -29.59 -45.85
CA SER A 643 27.93 -29.28 -44.63
C SER A 643 27.60 -27.78 -44.49
N ASN A 644 26.31 -27.45 -44.51
CA ASN A 644 25.73 -26.29 -43.83
C ASN A 644 24.27 -26.60 -43.46
N SER A 645 24.03 -27.77 -42.85
CA SER A 645 22.82 -27.95 -42.05
C SER A 645 23.01 -27.14 -40.77
N ALA A 646 22.21 -26.09 -40.57
CA ALA A 646 22.22 -25.29 -39.36
C ALA A 646 22.15 -26.19 -38.11
N ASP A 647 23.17 -26.13 -37.24
CA ASP A 647 23.22 -26.95 -36.04
C ASP A 647 22.08 -26.52 -35.08
N PRO A 648 21.09 -27.39 -34.78
CA PRO A 648 19.94 -27.02 -33.93
C PRO A 648 20.37 -26.60 -32.52
N ASN A 649 21.55 -27.02 -32.06
CA ASN A 649 22.13 -26.56 -30.80
C ASN A 649 22.53 -25.08 -30.85
N PHE A 650 23.09 -24.60 -31.95
CA PHE A 650 23.49 -23.20 -32.10
C PHE A 650 22.29 -22.26 -32.09
N MET A 651 21.18 -22.67 -32.71
CA MET A 651 19.90 -21.94 -32.71
C MET A 651 19.30 -21.80 -31.32
N ARG A 652 19.37 -22.87 -30.52
CA ARG A 652 18.96 -22.83 -29.11
C ARG A 652 19.84 -21.88 -28.30
N ILE A 653 21.15 -21.92 -28.50
CA ILE A 653 22.11 -21.01 -27.82
C ILE A 653 21.82 -19.54 -28.17
N LEU A 654 21.57 -19.23 -29.45
CA LEU A 654 21.19 -17.87 -29.88
C LEU A 654 19.94 -17.36 -29.16
N ARG A 655 18.89 -18.18 -29.10
CA ARG A 655 17.62 -17.82 -28.44
C ARG A 655 17.77 -17.70 -26.93
N GLU A 656 18.54 -18.58 -26.30
CA GLU A 656 18.84 -18.52 -24.87
C GLU A 656 19.63 -17.25 -24.52
N LYS A 657 20.63 -16.89 -25.34
CA LYS A 657 21.42 -15.67 -25.16
C LYS A 657 20.60 -14.39 -25.40
N ALA A 658 19.73 -14.36 -26.40
CA ALA A 658 18.80 -13.25 -26.61
C ALA A 658 17.83 -13.07 -25.41
N LYS A 659 17.33 -14.19 -24.85
CA LYS A 659 16.54 -14.16 -23.61
C LYS A 659 17.36 -13.68 -22.42
N GLU A 660 18.60 -14.12 -22.25
CA GLU A 660 19.49 -13.66 -21.19
C GLU A 660 19.68 -12.14 -21.22
N LEU A 661 19.88 -11.56 -22.41
CA LEU A 661 19.97 -10.12 -22.62
C LEU A 661 18.67 -9.38 -22.26
N SER A 662 17.50 -10.01 -22.38
CA SER A 662 16.24 -9.35 -22.00
C SER A 662 16.05 -9.25 -20.48
N MET A 663 16.68 -10.12 -19.70
CA MET A 663 16.42 -10.26 -18.26
C MET A 663 17.28 -9.32 -17.40
N GLU A 664 18.48 -8.97 -17.84
CA GLU A 664 19.45 -8.26 -16.99
C GLU A 664 20.27 -7.21 -17.75
N LEU A 665 20.46 -6.02 -17.17
CA LEU A 665 21.46 -5.04 -17.65
C LEU A 665 22.87 -5.60 -17.50
N LYS A 666 23.57 -5.76 -18.63
CA LYS A 666 24.95 -6.24 -18.68
C LYS A 666 25.92 -5.06 -18.72
N SER A 667 27.16 -5.29 -18.24
CA SER A 667 28.21 -4.29 -18.41
C SER A 667 28.70 -4.26 -19.86
N ILE A 668 29.30 -3.16 -20.29
CA ILE A 668 29.91 -3.04 -21.62
C ILE A 668 30.94 -4.13 -21.90
N THR A 669 31.72 -4.52 -20.88
CA THR A 669 32.73 -5.58 -20.99
C THR A 669 32.11 -6.97 -21.17
N GLN A 670 30.98 -7.24 -20.52
CA GLN A 670 30.23 -8.50 -20.69
C GLN A 670 29.60 -8.55 -22.08
N LEU A 671 28.96 -7.46 -22.52
CA LEU A 671 28.39 -7.36 -23.86
C LEU A 671 29.44 -7.62 -24.94
N TYR A 672 30.66 -7.12 -24.75
CA TYR A 672 31.74 -7.30 -25.73
C TYR A 672 32.26 -8.74 -25.76
N ASN A 673 32.66 -9.29 -24.60
CA ASN A 673 33.33 -10.59 -24.52
C ASN A 673 32.38 -11.79 -24.64
N ASP A 674 31.17 -11.70 -24.07
CA ASP A 674 30.27 -12.84 -23.97
C ASP A 674 29.25 -12.88 -25.13
N TYR A 675 29.08 -11.78 -25.87
CA TYR A 675 28.08 -11.66 -26.94
C TYR A 675 28.68 -11.13 -28.25
N ALA A 676 29.22 -9.91 -28.27
CA ALA A 676 29.61 -9.27 -29.53
C ALA A 676 30.73 -10.03 -30.27
N VAL A 677 31.78 -10.47 -29.56
CA VAL A 677 32.89 -11.23 -30.16
C VAL A 677 32.50 -12.68 -30.51
N PRO A 678 31.86 -13.48 -29.63
CA PRO A 678 31.50 -14.88 -29.94
C PRO A 678 30.51 -15.03 -31.10
N PHE A 679 29.65 -14.03 -31.32
CA PHE A 679 28.68 -14.01 -32.42
C PHE A 679 29.15 -13.20 -33.63
N GLU A 680 30.42 -12.79 -33.67
CA GLU A 680 31.04 -12.10 -34.80
C GLU A 680 30.32 -10.79 -35.22
N LEU A 681 29.80 -10.05 -34.24
CA LEU A 681 29.08 -8.78 -34.44
C LEU A 681 30.07 -7.61 -34.53
N TRP A 682 30.96 -7.65 -35.51
CA TRP A 682 32.11 -6.73 -35.60
C TRP A 682 31.74 -5.26 -35.75
N GLU A 683 30.62 -4.92 -36.38
CA GLU A 683 30.12 -3.54 -36.46
C GLU A 683 29.84 -2.98 -35.05
N ILE A 684 29.15 -3.76 -34.20
CA ILE A 684 28.81 -3.38 -32.83
C ILE A 684 30.08 -3.38 -31.95
N CYS A 685 31.00 -4.33 -32.15
CA CYS A 685 32.29 -4.35 -31.46
C CYS A 685 33.06 -3.03 -31.67
N LEU A 686 33.11 -2.52 -32.91
CA LEU A 686 33.75 -1.24 -33.20
C LEU A 686 33.04 -0.09 -32.49
N GLU A 687 31.71 0.03 -32.62
CA GLU A 687 30.97 1.10 -31.93
C GLU A 687 31.23 1.10 -30.41
N MET A 688 31.28 -0.08 -29.78
CA MET A 688 31.55 -0.23 -28.35
C MET A 688 32.99 0.18 -27.96
N LEU A 689 33.99 -0.18 -28.77
CA LEU A 689 35.39 0.19 -28.54
C LEU A 689 35.58 1.71 -28.64
N TYR A 690 34.94 2.35 -29.62
CA TYR A 690 34.96 3.82 -29.76
C TYR A 690 34.23 4.51 -28.61
N PHE A 691 33.08 3.98 -28.17
CA PHE A 691 32.35 4.52 -27.02
C PHE A 691 33.18 4.44 -25.73
N ALA A 692 33.87 3.32 -25.49
CA ALA A 692 34.74 3.17 -24.31
C ALA A 692 36.06 3.96 -24.39
N SER A 693 36.26 4.78 -25.44
CA SER A 693 37.44 5.62 -25.63
C SER A 693 38.77 4.85 -25.57
N TYR A 694 38.80 3.62 -26.13
CA TYR A 694 40.03 2.85 -26.34
C TYR A 694 40.89 3.52 -27.43
N SER A 695 41.61 4.58 -27.07
CA SER A 695 42.41 5.41 -27.99
C SER A 695 43.92 5.40 -27.70
N GLY A 696 44.40 4.49 -26.84
CA GLY A 696 45.82 4.28 -26.60
C GLY A 696 46.54 3.56 -27.75
N ASP A 697 47.87 3.72 -27.85
CA ASP A 697 48.70 3.13 -28.92
C ASP A 697 48.66 1.59 -28.94
N ALA A 698 48.51 0.93 -27.78
CA ALA A 698 48.33 -0.52 -27.69
C ALA A 698 46.93 -0.96 -28.14
N ASP A 699 45.91 -0.14 -27.85
CA ASP A 699 44.50 -0.39 -28.15
C ASP A 699 44.17 -0.20 -29.64
N SER A 700 44.99 0.58 -30.35
CA SER A 700 44.96 0.73 -31.81
C SER A 700 45.14 -0.59 -32.57
N SER A 701 45.80 -1.59 -31.97
CA SER A 701 45.97 -2.91 -32.59
C SER A 701 44.67 -3.72 -32.63
N ILE A 702 43.88 -3.69 -31.54
CA ILE A 702 42.59 -4.39 -31.43
C ILE A 702 41.58 -3.75 -32.38
N VAL A 703 41.54 -2.42 -32.45
CA VAL A 703 40.68 -1.69 -33.39
C VAL A 703 41.05 -2.03 -34.84
N ARG A 704 42.35 -2.09 -35.17
CA ARG A 704 42.84 -2.50 -36.50
C ARG A 704 42.45 -3.94 -36.84
N GLU A 705 42.61 -4.87 -35.91
CA GLU A 705 42.25 -6.27 -36.11
C GLU A 705 40.73 -6.45 -36.29
N THR A 706 39.93 -5.74 -35.50
CA THR A 706 38.46 -5.78 -35.58
C THR A 706 37.97 -5.25 -36.93
N TRP A 707 38.56 -4.15 -37.40
CA TRP A 707 38.31 -3.63 -38.75
C TRP A 707 38.70 -4.63 -39.85
N ALA A 708 39.86 -5.29 -39.73
CA ALA A 708 40.27 -6.32 -40.70
C ALA A 708 39.25 -7.48 -40.76
N ARG A 709 38.82 -7.99 -39.60
CA ARG A 709 37.81 -9.06 -39.51
C ARG A 709 36.45 -8.64 -40.09
N LEU A 710 36.01 -7.41 -39.81
CA LEU A 710 34.77 -6.86 -40.37
C LEU A 710 34.83 -6.81 -41.90
N ILE A 711 35.93 -6.30 -42.45
CA ILE A 711 36.12 -6.21 -43.90
C ILE A 711 36.24 -7.60 -44.53
N ASP A 712 36.95 -8.55 -43.92
CA ASP A 712 37.04 -9.93 -44.41
C ASP A 712 35.65 -10.62 -44.42
N GLN A 713 34.83 -10.38 -43.40
CA GLN A 713 33.46 -10.87 -43.35
C GLN A 713 32.57 -10.23 -44.43
N ALA A 714 32.71 -8.93 -44.69
CA ALA A 714 31.98 -8.26 -45.76
C ALA A 714 32.43 -8.74 -47.15
N LEU A 715 33.74 -8.92 -47.34
CA LEU A 715 34.35 -9.43 -48.56
C LEU A 715 33.85 -10.85 -48.88
N THR A 716 33.73 -11.73 -47.88
CA THR A 716 33.23 -13.10 -48.07
C THR A 716 31.73 -13.16 -48.37
N ARG A 717 30.93 -12.23 -47.84
CA ARG A 717 29.47 -12.19 -48.07
C ARG A 717 29.06 -11.61 -49.41
N GLY A 718 29.65 -10.48 -49.80
CA GLY A 718 29.06 -9.63 -50.84
C GLY A 718 30.05 -8.90 -51.74
N GLY A 719 31.31 -9.33 -51.78
CA GLY A 719 32.25 -8.70 -52.68
C GLY A 719 32.93 -7.47 -52.08
N ILE A 720 33.61 -6.71 -52.94
CA ILE A 720 34.20 -5.41 -52.60
C ILE A 720 33.11 -4.35 -52.48
N ALA A 721 32.01 -4.48 -53.24
CA ALA A 721 30.87 -3.59 -53.12
C ALA A 721 30.29 -3.57 -51.70
N GLU A 722 30.09 -4.75 -51.08
CA GLU A 722 29.61 -4.85 -49.70
C GLU A 722 30.64 -4.31 -48.69
N ALA A 723 31.92 -4.63 -48.86
CA ALA A 723 32.99 -4.08 -48.01
C ALA A 723 33.05 -2.54 -48.06
N CYS A 724 32.89 -1.95 -49.24
CA CYS A 724 32.80 -0.50 -49.42
C CYS A 724 31.53 0.09 -48.77
N ALA A 725 30.40 -0.61 -48.85
CA ALA A 725 29.15 -0.18 -48.22
C ALA A 725 29.23 -0.23 -46.68
N VAL A 726 29.81 -1.28 -46.10
CA VAL A 726 30.05 -1.43 -44.66
C VAL A 726 31.02 -0.36 -44.16
N LEU A 727 32.14 -0.16 -44.87
CA LEU A 727 33.10 0.90 -44.55
C LEU A 727 32.45 2.29 -44.53
N LYS A 728 31.62 2.60 -45.53
CA LYS A 728 30.88 3.86 -45.58
C LYS A 728 29.92 4.02 -44.39
N ARG A 729 29.17 2.97 -44.07
CA ARG A 729 28.17 2.96 -42.99
C ARG A 729 28.83 3.14 -41.62
N VAL A 730 29.71 2.22 -41.23
CA VAL A 730 30.36 2.18 -39.91
C VAL A 730 31.37 3.32 -39.77
N GLY A 731 32.17 3.58 -40.82
CA GLY A 731 33.17 4.64 -40.79
C GLY A 731 32.58 6.03 -40.55
N SER A 732 31.43 6.32 -41.17
CA SER A 732 30.75 7.61 -40.98
C SER A 732 30.16 7.80 -39.57
N GLN A 733 29.76 6.72 -38.90
CA GLN A 733 29.23 6.76 -37.53
C GLN A 733 30.35 6.91 -36.50
N VAL A 734 31.48 6.27 -36.77
CA VAL A 734 32.65 6.23 -35.91
C VAL A 734 33.51 7.49 -36.00
N TYR A 735 33.53 8.18 -37.14
CA TYR A 735 34.38 9.37 -37.35
C TYR A 735 33.82 10.62 -36.64
N PRO A 736 34.46 11.15 -35.58
CA PRO A 736 33.95 12.29 -34.83
C PRO A 736 34.28 13.65 -35.47
N GLY A 737 35.00 13.68 -36.60
CA GLY A 737 35.34 14.92 -37.31
C GLY A 737 36.61 15.63 -36.81
N ASP A 738 37.08 15.34 -35.58
CA ASP A 738 38.12 16.11 -34.90
C ASP A 738 39.36 15.27 -34.49
N GLY A 739 39.85 14.43 -35.41
CA GLY A 739 41.18 13.81 -35.28
C GLY A 739 41.27 12.44 -34.59
N ALA A 740 40.15 11.78 -34.25
CA ALA A 740 40.19 10.37 -33.86
C ALA A 740 40.56 9.48 -35.06
N VAL A 741 41.56 8.62 -34.86
CA VAL A 741 42.27 7.87 -35.90
C VAL A 741 41.45 6.66 -36.34
N LEU A 742 40.60 6.82 -37.36
CA LEU A 742 40.29 5.69 -38.24
C LEU A 742 41.63 5.16 -38.79
N PRO A 743 41.91 3.85 -38.73
CA PRO A 743 43.17 3.31 -39.23
C PRO A 743 43.14 3.20 -40.76
N LEU A 744 43.06 4.38 -41.41
CA LEU A 744 42.86 4.56 -42.85
C LEU A 744 44.00 3.93 -43.66
N ASP A 745 45.22 3.93 -43.13
CA ASP A 745 46.38 3.28 -43.72
C ASP A 745 46.17 1.77 -43.88
N THR A 746 45.72 1.09 -42.82
CA THR A 746 45.45 -0.34 -42.84
C THR A 746 44.21 -0.70 -43.67
N LEU A 747 43.12 0.08 -43.54
CA LEU A 747 41.88 -0.14 -44.27
C LEU A 747 42.06 0.08 -45.78
N CYS A 748 42.73 1.15 -46.17
CA CYS A 748 43.03 1.46 -47.57
C CYS A 748 43.90 0.37 -48.19
N LEU A 749 44.97 -0.03 -47.52
CA LEU A 749 45.86 -1.08 -48.01
C LEU A 749 45.14 -2.42 -48.13
N HIS A 750 44.34 -2.81 -47.12
CA HIS A 750 43.63 -4.08 -47.09
C HIS A 750 42.61 -4.18 -48.23
N LEU A 751 41.79 -3.15 -48.43
CA LEU A 751 40.79 -3.10 -49.51
C LEU A 751 41.44 -3.06 -50.89
N GLU A 752 42.49 -2.25 -51.09
CA GLU A 752 43.17 -2.16 -52.39
C GLU A 752 43.91 -3.45 -52.76
N LYS A 753 44.47 -4.14 -51.77
CA LYS A 753 45.08 -5.47 -51.96
C LYS A 753 44.01 -6.51 -52.31
N ALA A 754 42.92 -6.58 -51.54
CA ALA A 754 41.81 -7.50 -51.80
C ALA A 754 41.19 -7.26 -53.19
N ALA A 755 41.05 -5.99 -53.59
CA ALA A 755 40.55 -5.63 -54.91
C ALA A 755 41.52 -5.96 -56.04
N GLN A 756 42.81 -5.77 -55.83
CA GLN A 756 43.82 -6.21 -56.79
C GLN A 756 43.82 -7.73 -56.96
N GLU A 757 43.69 -8.49 -55.88
CA GLU A 757 43.65 -9.96 -55.91
C GLU A 757 42.40 -10.48 -56.64
N ARG A 758 41.22 -9.90 -56.38
CA ARG A 758 39.95 -10.29 -57.03
C ARG A 758 39.86 -9.90 -58.50
N VAL A 759 40.45 -8.76 -58.88
CA VAL A 759 40.56 -8.37 -60.29
C VAL A 759 41.54 -9.28 -61.03
N VAL A 760 42.63 -9.71 -60.40
CA VAL A 760 43.61 -10.63 -61.01
C VAL A 760 43.05 -12.05 -61.13
N SER A 761 42.27 -12.51 -60.15
CA SER A 761 41.61 -13.81 -60.21
C SER A 761 40.35 -13.84 -61.09
N GLY A 762 39.88 -12.68 -61.56
CA GLY A 762 38.69 -12.56 -62.42
C GLY A 762 37.36 -12.81 -61.72
N VAL A 763 37.34 -12.81 -60.39
CA VAL A 763 36.16 -13.11 -59.56
C VAL A 763 35.17 -11.93 -59.54
N GLU A 764 35.67 -10.70 -59.59
CA GLU A 764 34.85 -9.49 -59.45
C GLU A 764 35.44 -8.33 -60.27
N SER A 765 34.61 -7.57 -60.99
CA SER A 765 35.03 -6.35 -61.69
C SER A 765 34.88 -5.15 -60.75
N VAL A 766 36.00 -4.63 -60.27
CA VAL A 766 36.03 -3.52 -59.31
C VAL A 766 36.42 -2.23 -60.02
N GLY A 767 35.61 -1.18 -59.89
CA GLY A 767 35.93 0.13 -60.43
C GLY A 767 37.08 0.81 -59.68
N ASP A 768 37.84 1.65 -60.38
CA ASP A 768 38.92 2.46 -59.79
C ASP A 768 38.38 3.57 -58.84
N GLU A 769 37.05 3.74 -58.78
CA GLU A 769 36.34 4.79 -58.03
C GLU A 769 35.73 4.27 -56.72
N ASP A 770 35.51 2.96 -56.58
CA ASP A 770 34.67 2.40 -55.52
C ASP A 770 35.31 2.53 -54.13
N ILE A 771 36.62 2.23 -54.02
CA ILE A 771 37.37 2.29 -52.76
C ILE A 771 37.64 3.74 -52.34
N PRO A 772 38.14 4.65 -53.22
CA PRO A 772 38.31 6.06 -52.88
C PRO A 772 37.02 6.74 -52.41
N ARG A 773 35.89 6.47 -53.08
CA ARG A 773 34.58 7.01 -52.69
C ARG A 773 34.13 6.48 -51.33
N ALA A 774 34.34 5.20 -51.07
CA ALA A 774 33.99 4.61 -49.78
C ALA A 774 34.80 5.21 -48.63
N LEU A 775 36.12 5.39 -48.82
CA LEU A 775 37.02 6.02 -47.84
C LEU A 775 36.65 7.51 -47.61
N LEU A 776 36.36 8.25 -48.67
CA LEU A 776 35.89 9.64 -48.56
C LEU A 776 34.57 9.74 -47.80
N ALA A 777 33.63 8.84 -48.08
CA ALA A 777 32.35 8.83 -47.38
C ALA A 777 32.49 8.42 -45.90
N ALA A 778 33.38 7.48 -45.58
CA ALA A 778 33.73 7.12 -44.20
C ALA A 778 34.28 8.32 -43.42
N CYS A 779 35.09 9.17 -44.06
CA CYS A 779 35.63 10.40 -43.47
C CYS A 779 34.70 11.62 -43.55
N LYS A 780 33.39 11.44 -43.78
CA LYS A 780 32.40 12.53 -43.93
C LYS A 780 32.79 13.60 -44.99
N GLY A 781 33.49 13.18 -46.05
CA GLY A 781 33.96 14.07 -47.12
C GLY A 781 35.29 14.79 -46.85
N ALA A 782 35.99 14.47 -45.76
CA ALA A 782 37.34 14.99 -45.53
C ALA A 782 38.34 14.34 -46.51
N VAL A 783 38.71 15.07 -47.56
CA VAL A 783 39.62 14.58 -48.60
C VAL A 783 41.08 14.55 -48.13
N GLU A 784 41.52 15.53 -47.32
CA GLU A 784 42.92 15.66 -46.92
C GLU A 784 43.48 14.44 -46.16
N PRO A 785 42.78 13.84 -45.17
CA PRO A 785 43.25 12.64 -44.49
C PRO A 785 43.41 11.44 -45.43
N VAL A 786 42.45 11.23 -46.33
CA VAL A 786 42.48 10.13 -47.30
C VAL A 786 43.64 10.32 -48.28
N LEU A 787 43.83 11.53 -48.81
CA LEU A 787 44.96 11.84 -49.70
C LEU A 787 46.30 11.62 -49.00
N ASN A 788 46.44 12.07 -47.75
CA ASN A 788 47.65 11.88 -46.97
C ASN A 788 47.97 10.39 -46.75
N THR A 789 46.95 9.56 -46.53
CA THR A 789 47.14 8.10 -46.37
C THR A 789 47.63 7.44 -47.65
N TYR A 790 47.04 7.78 -48.81
CA TYR A 790 47.55 7.31 -50.10
C TYR A 790 48.97 7.81 -50.36
N ASP A 791 49.29 9.05 -50.00
CA ASP A 791 50.64 9.60 -50.14
C ASP A 791 51.65 8.89 -49.24
N GLN A 792 51.28 8.53 -48.01
CA GLN A 792 52.10 7.73 -47.10
C GLN A 792 52.31 6.32 -47.63
N LEU A 793 51.26 5.65 -48.11
CA LEU A 793 51.34 4.32 -48.72
C LEU A 793 52.23 4.32 -49.97
N LEU A 794 52.12 5.34 -50.83
CA LEU A 794 52.97 5.49 -52.02
C LEU A 794 54.43 5.83 -51.70
N SER A 795 54.70 6.41 -50.51
CA SER A 795 56.05 6.75 -50.02
C SER A 795 56.70 5.59 -49.25
N SER A 796 55.90 4.73 -48.62
CA SER A 796 56.35 3.56 -47.88
C SER A 796 56.78 2.45 -48.85
N GLY A 797 58.07 2.44 -49.22
CA GLY A 797 58.65 1.45 -50.13
C GLY A 797 58.61 0.00 -49.62
N ALA A 798 58.30 -0.22 -48.34
CA ALA A 798 58.26 -1.53 -47.71
C ALA A 798 56.94 -2.31 -47.94
N VAL A 799 55.86 -1.63 -48.32
CA VAL A 799 54.50 -2.20 -48.38
C VAL A 799 54.07 -2.61 -49.81
N LEU A 800 54.85 -2.26 -50.83
CA LEU A 800 54.46 -2.38 -52.25
C LEU A 800 55.40 -3.29 -53.07
N PRO A 801 55.23 -4.62 -53.03
CA PRO A 801 56.02 -5.54 -53.86
C PRO A 801 55.53 -5.62 -55.32
N SER A 802 54.27 -5.27 -55.64
CA SER A 802 53.71 -5.47 -57.00
C SER A 802 53.48 -4.17 -57.79
N PRO A 803 53.91 -4.10 -59.07
CA PRO A 803 53.69 -2.91 -59.91
C PRO A 803 52.20 -2.66 -60.22
N ASN A 804 51.37 -3.71 -60.19
CA ASN A 804 49.94 -3.62 -60.46
C ASN A 804 49.18 -2.92 -59.33
N LEU A 805 49.51 -3.22 -58.06
CA LEU A 805 48.93 -2.52 -56.91
C LEU A 805 49.31 -1.03 -56.92
N ARG A 806 50.55 -0.71 -57.29
CA ARG A 806 51.02 0.68 -57.40
C ARG A 806 50.27 1.47 -58.47
N LEU A 807 49.98 0.85 -59.62
CA LEU A 807 49.18 1.46 -60.67
C LEU A 807 47.73 1.68 -60.22
N ARG A 808 47.15 0.72 -59.50
CA ARG A 808 45.80 0.84 -58.93
C ARG A 808 45.72 2.00 -57.94
N LEU A 809 46.63 2.07 -56.95
CA LEU A 809 46.70 3.20 -56.00
C LEU A 809 46.82 4.56 -56.69
N LEU A 810 47.60 4.66 -57.78
CA LEU A 810 47.69 5.92 -58.54
C LEU A 810 46.38 6.29 -59.26
N ARG A 811 45.64 5.30 -59.76
CA ARG A 811 44.31 5.53 -60.33
C ARG A 811 43.35 6.00 -59.24
N SER A 812 43.32 5.32 -58.10
CA SER A 812 42.56 5.68 -56.90
C SER A 812 42.85 7.10 -56.39
N VAL A 813 44.11 7.57 -56.46
CA VAL A 813 44.44 8.95 -56.11
C VAL A 813 43.97 9.96 -57.17
N LEU A 814 44.05 9.58 -58.45
CA LEU A 814 43.63 10.43 -59.55
C LEU A 814 42.10 10.61 -59.57
N THR A 815 41.33 9.59 -59.20
CA THR A 815 39.88 9.69 -59.00
C THR A 815 39.57 10.62 -57.82
N LEU A 816 40.24 10.44 -56.68
CA LEU A 816 40.10 11.30 -55.51
C LEU A 816 40.41 12.78 -55.77
N LEU A 817 41.47 13.08 -56.54
CA LEU A 817 41.81 14.45 -56.94
C LEU A 817 40.79 15.07 -57.90
N ARG A 818 40.20 14.27 -58.81
CA ARG A 818 39.13 14.73 -59.69
C ARG A 818 37.88 15.09 -58.88
N GLU A 819 37.50 14.25 -57.92
CA GLU A 819 36.36 14.52 -57.04
C GLU A 819 36.60 15.72 -56.13
N TRP A 820 37.82 15.87 -55.60
CA TRP A 820 38.17 17.03 -54.79
C TRP A 820 38.11 18.32 -55.60
N ALA A 821 38.65 18.30 -56.83
CA ALA A 821 38.56 19.44 -57.74
C ALA A 821 37.09 19.78 -58.04
N LEU A 822 36.27 18.79 -58.42
CA LEU A 822 34.84 18.98 -58.70
C LEU A 822 34.07 19.50 -57.47
N SER A 823 34.36 19.01 -56.27
CA SER A 823 33.74 19.50 -55.02
C SER A 823 34.11 20.95 -54.72
N VAL A 824 35.37 21.34 -54.93
CA VAL A 824 35.83 22.74 -54.74
C VAL A 824 35.25 23.67 -55.80
N PHE A 825 35.10 23.20 -57.04
CA PHE A 825 34.41 23.94 -58.10
C PHE A 825 32.90 24.09 -57.82
N ALA A 826 32.24 23.05 -57.30
CA ALA A 826 30.83 23.09 -56.93
C ALA A 826 30.54 24.02 -55.73
N GLN A 827 31.44 24.12 -54.76
CA GLN A 827 31.34 25.10 -53.66
C GLN A 827 31.56 26.55 -54.14
N GLY A 828 32.29 26.76 -55.23
CA GLY A 828 32.52 28.08 -55.85
C GLY A 828 31.37 28.57 -56.75
N MET A 829 30.55 27.65 -57.27
CA MET A 829 29.35 27.95 -58.08
C MET A 829 28.12 27.64 -57.22
N GLY A 830 27.55 28.63 -56.53
CA GLY A 830 26.44 28.48 -55.55
C GLY A 830 25.15 27.83 -56.08
N THR A 831 25.20 26.55 -56.44
CA THR A 831 24.10 25.71 -56.90
C THR A 831 24.13 24.39 -56.12
N SER A 832 23.83 24.46 -54.83
CA SER A 832 23.32 23.29 -54.10
C SER A 832 21.80 23.43 -54.02
N VAL A 833 21.09 22.83 -54.98
CA VAL A 833 19.65 22.62 -54.83
C VAL A 833 19.44 21.28 -54.13
N THR A 834 18.74 21.37 -53.00
CA THR A 834 18.07 20.32 -52.21
C THR A 834 18.92 19.31 -51.44
N GLY A 835 18.92 19.48 -50.10
CA GLY A 835 19.29 18.45 -49.14
C GLY A 835 19.96 18.95 -47.85
N ALA A 836 19.46 20.02 -47.23
CA ALA A 836 19.96 20.49 -45.95
C ALA A 836 19.66 19.51 -44.81
N SER A 837 20.64 19.24 -43.95
CA SER A 837 20.45 19.12 -42.49
C SER A 837 21.80 19.22 -41.74
N LEU A 838 21.99 20.40 -41.13
CA LEU A 838 22.71 20.69 -39.88
C LEU A 838 24.25 20.61 -39.81
N ILE A 839 24.90 21.72 -40.11
CA ILE A 839 26.00 22.23 -39.27
C ILE A 839 25.62 23.65 -38.84
N LEU A 840 25.31 23.80 -37.56
CA LEU A 840 25.07 25.08 -36.90
C LEU A 840 26.27 25.37 -35.99
N VAL A 841 27.32 25.99 -36.53
CA VAL A 841 28.33 26.72 -35.74
C VAL A 841 28.80 27.94 -36.54
N GLY A 842 28.47 29.14 -36.04
CA GLY A 842 29.25 30.36 -36.18
C GLY A 842 29.29 31.05 -37.56
N ASN A 843 28.70 32.25 -37.63
CA ASN A 843 28.88 33.21 -38.73
C ASN A 843 30.36 33.42 -39.08
N LEU A 844 30.84 32.86 -40.20
CA LEU A 844 32.13 33.21 -40.80
C LEU A 844 31.90 34.04 -42.07
N SER A 845 32.53 35.21 -42.06
CA SER A 845 32.51 36.24 -43.12
C SER A 845 32.89 35.69 -44.50
N LEU A 846 32.16 36.16 -45.52
CA LEU A 846 32.33 35.87 -46.96
C LEU A 846 33.77 36.10 -47.50
N GLY A 847 34.64 36.79 -46.74
CA GLY A 847 36.05 37.04 -47.11
C GLY A 847 37.03 35.91 -46.77
N GLN A 848 36.74 35.02 -45.80
CA GLN A 848 37.66 33.94 -45.42
C GLN A 848 37.57 32.71 -46.34
N THR A 849 36.42 32.49 -46.97
CA THR A 849 36.23 31.38 -47.92
C THR A 849 37.12 31.52 -49.15
N ALA A 850 37.39 32.74 -49.63
CA ALA A 850 38.26 32.97 -50.78
C ALA A 850 39.73 32.61 -50.50
N VAL A 851 40.25 32.92 -49.30
CA VAL A 851 41.63 32.60 -48.89
C VAL A 851 41.80 31.10 -48.62
N VAL A 852 40.81 30.47 -47.97
CA VAL A 852 40.78 29.01 -47.77
C VAL A 852 40.72 28.29 -49.12
N ASN A 853 39.88 28.75 -50.06
CA ASN A 853 39.78 28.17 -51.40
C ASN A 853 41.06 28.34 -52.24
N GLN A 854 41.83 29.41 -52.02
CA GLN A 854 43.13 29.61 -52.67
C GLN A 854 44.18 28.64 -52.08
N GLY A 855 44.23 28.51 -50.75
CA GLY A 855 45.12 27.54 -50.07
C GLY A 855 44.82 26.08 -50.43
N VAL A 856 43.55 25.73 -50.59
CA VAL A 856 43.11 24.41 -51.08
C VAL A 856 43.54 24.19 -52.53
N ARG A 857 43.41 25.19 -53.42
CA ARG A 857 43.89 25.09 -54.82
C ARG A 857 45.41 24.89 -54.91
N ASP A 858 46.18 25.56 -54.07
CA ASP A 858 47.64 25.41 -54.02
C ASP A 858 48.05 24.02 -53.49
N LYS A 859 47.32 23.48 -52.50
CA LYS A 859 47.48 22.09 -52.04
C LYS A 859 47.15 21.07 -53.14
N ILE A 860 46.04 21.24 -53.86
CA ILE A 860 45.67 20.38 -55.01
C ILE A 860 46.77 20.41 -56.08
N ARG A 861 47.29 21.60 -56.41
CA ARG A 861 48.39 21.75 -57.37
C ARG A 861 49.68 21.08 -56.87
N SER A 862 50.01 21.18 -55.58
CA SER A 862 51.15 20.50 -54.96
C SER A 862 51.01 18.96 -55.04
N ALA A 863 49.84 18.43 -54.70
CA ALA A 863 49.57 16.99 -54.77
C ALA A 863 49.62 16.46 -56.22
N ALA A 864 49.03 17.18 -57.17
CA ALA A 864 49.09 16.84 -58.59
C ALA A 864 50.53 16.83 -59.12
N ASN A 865 51.36 17.81 -58.75
CA ASN A 865 52.77 17.85 -59.16
C ASN A 865 53.59 16.69 -58.58
N ARG A 866 53.33 16.26 -57.33
CA ARG A 866 53.97 15.08 -56.74
C ARG A 866 53.60 13.79 -57.47
N LEU A 867 52.35 13.66 -57.90
CA LEU A 867 51.89 12.52 -58.70
C LEU A 867 52.49 12.49 -60.09
N VAL A 868 52.60 13.63 -60.78
CA VAL A 868 53.27 13.70 -62.09
C VAL A 868 54.72 13.22 -61.98
N PHE A 869 55.44 13.62 -60.92
CA PHE A 869 56.80 13.16 -60.67
C PHE A 869 56.87 11.64 -60.43
N ARG A 870 55.93 11.08 -59.66
CA ARG A 870 55.84 9.63 -59.37
C ARG A 870 55.39 8.81 -60.58
N CYS A 871 54.45 9.31 -61.39
CA CYS A 871 54.02 8.68 -62.64
C CYS A 871 55.13 8.66 -63.68
N SER A 872 55.93 9.73 -63.77
CA SER A 872 57.13 9.78 -64.62
C SER A 872 58.13 8.69 -64.22
N LEU A 873 58.34 8.51 -62.91
CA LEU A 873 59.19 7.45 -62.36
C LEU A 873 58.65 6.04 -62.67
N ILE A 874 57.32 5.84 -62.60
CA ILE A 874 56.69 4.54 -62.88
C ILE A 874 56.63 4.25 -64.38
N TYR A 875 56.44 5.25 -65.23
CA TYR A 875 56.53 5.10 -66.67
C TYR A 875 57.94 4.67 -67.06
N VAL A 876 58.97 5.27 -66.43
CA VAL A 876 60.37 4.84 -66.57
C VAL A 876 60.58 3.41 -66.06
N ILE A 877 60.03 3.04 -64.90
CA ILE A 877 60.17 1.66 -64.35
C ILE A 877 59.43 0.62 -65.18
N LEU A 878 58.23 0.92 -65.70
CA LEU A 878 57.47 0.05 -66.59
C LEU A 878 58.14 -0.06 -67.96
N LEU A 879 58.72 1.03 -68.48
CA LEU A 879 59.55 0.99 -69.69
C LEU A 879 60.76 0.08 -69.45
N ILE A 880 61.46 0.21 -68.31
CA ILE A 880 62.60 -0.64 -67.94
C ILE A 880 62.17 -2.10 -67.74
N SER A 881 61.01 -2.37 -67.13
CA SER A 881 60.47 -3.73 -66.94
C SER A 881 59.99 -4.36 -68.25
N ALA A 882 59.39 -3.58 -69.15
CA ALA A 882 59.02 -4.01 -70.49
C ALA A 882 60.26 -4.27 -71.35
N ILE A 883 61.27 -3.39 -71.29
CA ILE A 883 62.57 -3.57 -71.95
C ILE A 883 63.29 -4.80 -71.37
N SER A 884 63.20 -5.06 -70.06
CA SER A 884 63.77 -6.25 -69.41
C SER A 884 63.03 -7.54 -69.82
N LYS A 885 61.70 -7.55 -69.90
CA LYS A 885 60.91 -8.69 -70.42
C LYS A 885 61.13 -8.93 -71.92
N ILE A 886 61.32 -7.88 -72.71
CA ILE A 886 61.68 -7.97 -74.13
C ILE A 886 63.12 -8.49 -74.27
N ALA A 887 64.06 -7.99 -73.48
CA ALA A 887 65.44 -8.48 -73.44
C ALA A 887 65.53 -9.95 -73.01
N PHE A 888 64.72 -10.39 -72.04
CA PHE A 888 64.67 -11.79 -71.59
C PHE A 888 64.04 -12.72 -72.64
N ARG A 889 63.03 -12.25 -73.40
CA ARG A 889 62.49 -13.00 -74.56
C ARG A 889 63.45 -13.05 -75.75
N VAL A 890 64.26 -12.01 -75.96
CA VAL A 890 65.29 -11.97 -77.01
C VAL A 890 66.50 -12.84 -76.63
N PHE A 891 66.81 -13.01 -75.34
CA PHE A 891 67.88 -13.91 -74.87
C PHE A 891 67.50 -15.39 -74.88
N HIS A 892 66.20 -15.74 -74.94
CA HIS A 892 65.73 -17.13 -74.98
C HIS A 892 65.44 -17.63 -76.41
N TYR A 893 65.58 -16.75 -77.42
CA TYR A 893 65.47 -17.03 -78.86
C TYR A 893 66.85 -16.96 -79.58
N ARG A 894 67.92 -16.77 -78.82
CA ARG A 894 69.31 -17.12 -79.18
C ARG A 894 69.71 -18.32 -78.35
#